data_AF-A0A7Y4QL70-F1
#
_entry.id   AF-A0A7Y4QL70-F1
#
_cell.length_a   1.000
_cell.length_b   1.000
_cell.length_c   1.000
_cell.angle_alpha   90.00
_cell.angle_beta   90.00
_cell.angle_gamma   90.00
#
_symmetry.space_group_name_H-M   'P 1'
#
loop_
_entity.id
_entity.type
_entity.pdbx_description
1 polymer ?
#
loop_
_entity_poly.entity_id
_entity_poly.type
_entity_poly.pdbx_seq_one_letter_code
_entity_poly.pdbx_strand_id
1 'polypeptide(L)'
;MKSNSINSHTVRSAGFIRNVIAFAFLAMVSTLKAQTYYDFDNGTDAGWTRPTVHPSTITYPSDALGGHAYRLQGTPLGSGVDPNSRVFSYITNRAYTNFYAAVDVVAWNTNQDSDMVIGLIARANGNDGTFPPTSYLNTSDPLFASFNPDIPNGLTFNVRLHNQRSYSGPGNTGPLGSADQMSIWSINNNIFNPPGSLTLGNPVAVTQSRFRWVAGHAYRLVFSCTNNYAATPSFFSCSIYDVNDLTKPLLSMAGDDTYNGNFDQIPRYGYVGVFAFKLDNGDFDPNVDATFDNFYVGETAPVTAVVVPAIPHGKLGAPQVINRVPASFKNFHPAASGITFNATTLTTTNNVNTSVTKLFLNGVDVSAGLVISGPATNASVSYSGLTTNVIYNARIELSDTLGRSTTNEWTFDTFSDAYLASASVKVIEAEDYDFGGGGFINDPPASGFAGYDAINDTGTIINSGSGYVDQTGTPGGVDFFDRDNSSHSLENQYRHADAVGTQQGNCVTYAFGDVTQTVLPYGISQSYDNQRSKYSSLSPTLQEYILERTEGGEWMNYTRIFDGSKTYNVFLRAAGSLAQPVRLDQIGATTNTLGSFNVPSTFFVDNYRYTPLVTTNGDLALVKLNGQSTVRLTIDSLQNNGSRGGLSLNYVALVPAAPQLYSSATVNGNFTPELNVLVDAGNKKITVPRNGATRYYRIGWSSQITISGLSFSGPNVVLTYQ
;
A
#
# COMPACT_ATOMS: atom_id res chain seq x y z
N MET A 1 -3.03 55.65 -29.23
CA MET A 1 -2.88 57.13 -29.31
C MET A 1 -1.59 57.54 -28.60
N LYS A 2 -0.86 58.52 -29.13
CA LYS A 2 0.13 59.44 -28.49
C LYS A 2 0.76 58.99 -27.15
N SER A 3 2.04 58.59 -27.12
CA SER A 3 3.26 59.44 -26.95
C SER A 3 3.51 59.85 -25.47
N ASN A 4 4.72 59.77 -24.90
CA ASN A 4 5.96 60.41 -25.38
C ASN A 4 7.25 59.67 -24.97
N SER A 5 8.32 60.00 -25.70
CA SER A 5 9.73 59.64 -25.50
C SER A 5 10.51 60.70 -24.72
N ILE A 6 11.78 60.40 -24.36
CA ILE A 6 13.02 61.24 -24.36
C ILE A 6 14.03 60.52 -23.42
N ASN A 7 15.14 59.90 -23.88
CA ASN A 7 16.41 60.46 -24.42
C ASN A 7 17.19 61.34 -23.39
N SER A 8 18.52 61.32 -23.23
CA SER A 8 19.64 60.54 -23.82
C SER A 8 20.98 60.91 -23.10
N HIS A 9 22.11 60.30 -23.51
CA HIS A 9 23.54 60.74 -23.32
C HIS A 9 24.34 60.33 -22.05
N THR A 10 25.69 60.33 -21.97
CA THR A 10 26.88 60.04 -22.85
C THR A 10 28.14 60.58 -22.11
N VAL A 11 29.33 59.95 -21.96
CA VAL A 11 29.87 58.58 -22.11
C VAL A 11 31.34 58.55 -21.55
N ARG A 12 31.99 57.37 -21.46
CA ARG A 12 33.47 57.10 -21.34
C ARG A 12 34.21 57.25 -19.98
N SER A 13 34.65 56.09 -19.47
CA SER A 13 36.02 55.71 -19.04
C SER A 13 36.96 56.67 -18.28
N ALA A 14 37.45 56.23 -17.10
CA ALA A 14 38.86 55.83 -16.84
C ALA A 14 39.14 55.64 -15.33
N GLY A 15 40.18 54.87 -14.96
CA GLY A 15 40.87 55.03 -13.66
C GLY A 15 40.82 53.85 -12.68
N PHE A 16 41.98 53.22 -12.47
CA PHE A 16 42.29 52.29 -11.38
C PHE A 16 42.15 52.95 -9.99
N ILE A 17 41.72 52.19 -8.97
CA ILE A 17 42.38 52.08 -7.65
C ILE A 17 41.81 50.85 -6.92
N ARG A 18 42.67 49.99 -6.39
CA ARG A 18 42.28 48.91 -5.46
C ARG A 18 41.98 49.52 -4.10
N ASN A 19 40.85 49.19 -3.49
CA ASN A 19 40.74 49.19 -2.03
C ASN A 19 39.85 48.04 -1.56
N VAL A 20 40.28 47.38 -0.49
CA VAL A 20 39.61 46.23 0.12
C VAL A 20 38.42 46.74 0.91
N ILE A 21 37.22 46.29 0.57
CA ILE A 21 36.04 46.40 1.44
C ILE A 21 35.54 44.97 1.67
N ALA A 22 35.69 44.50 2.90
CA ALA A 22 35.10 43.25 3.32
C ALA A 22 33.58 43.40 3.32
N PHE A 23 32.89 42.68 2.42
CA PHE A 23 31.47 42.44 2.60
C PHE A 23 31.30 41.55 3.82
N ALA A 24 30.85 42.13 4.92
CA ALA A 24 30.26 41.36 6.01
C ALA A 24 29.06 40.62 5.43
N PHE A 25 29.22 39.31 5.20
CA PHE A 25 28.09 38.42 5.07
C PHE A 25 27.31 38.51 6.39
N LEU A 26 26.24 39.30 6.39
CA LEU A 26 25.19 39.16 7.38
C LEU A 26 24.60 37.78 7.14
N ALA A 27 25.16 36.77 7.81
CA ALA A 27 24.57 35.45 7.85
C ALA A 27 23.16 35.62 8.38
N MET A 28 22.17 35.45 7.49
CA MET A 28 20.87 34.97 7.94
C MET A 28 21.15 33.59 8.54
N VAL A 29 21.39 33.58 9.85
CA VAL A 29 21.24 32.39 10.66
C VAL A 29 19.76 32.04 10.53
N SER A 30 19.45 31.17 9.57
CA SER A 30 18.23 30.40 9.63
C SER A 30 18.26 29.72 10.99
N THR A 31 17.36 30.14 11.89
CA THR A 31 17.16 29.46 13.16
C THR A 31 16.86 28.00 12.83
N LEU A 32 17.83 27.12 13.09
CA LEU A 32 17.69 25.69 12.88
C LEU A 32 16.45 25.24 13.64
N LYS A 33 15.36 24.96 12.91
CA LYS A 33 14.15 24.38 13.49
C LYS A 33 14.57 23.05 14.09
N ALA A 34 14.52 22.93 15.42
CA ALA A 34 15.07 21.77 16.12
C ALA A 34 14.34 20.50 15.69
N GLN A 35 15.04 19.68 14.91
CA GLN A 35 14.70 18.32 14.52
C GLN A 35 15.40 17.36 15.48
N THR A 36 14.72 16.28 15.86
CA THR A 36 15.27 15.21 16.69
C THR A 36 15.19 13.89 15.92
N TYR A 37 16.24 13.09 15.98
CA TYR A 37 16.36 11.81 15.29
C TYR A 37 16.95 10.77 16.25
N TYR A 38 16.40 9.56 16.22
CA TYR A 38 16.87 8.40 16.97
C TYR A 38 16.82 7.16 16.05
N ASP A 39 17.99 6.61 15.75
CA ASP A 39 18.18 5.30 15.12
C ASP A 39 18.15 4.14 16.13
N PHE A 40 18.30 4.42 17.43
CA PHE A 40 18.40 3.42 18.51
C PHE A 40 19.55 2.41 18.37
N ASP A 41 20.41 2.55 17.35
CA ASP A 41 21.55 1.69 17.01
C ASP A 41 22.59 1.55 18.14
N ASN A 42 22.57 2.46 19.11
CA ASN A 42 23.41 2.44 20.31
C ASN A 42 22.83 1.62 21.47
N GLY A 43 21.63 1.05 21.32
CA GLY A 43 20.95 0.27 22.35
C GLY A 43 20.43 1.10 23.54
N THR A 44 20.06 2.37 23.33
CA THR A 44 19.56 3.24 24.42
C THR A 44 18.49 4.25 24.00
N ASP A 45 17.53 4.46 24.89
CA ASP A 45 16.45 5.45 24.85
C ASP A 45 16.80 6.74 25.63
N ALA A 46 18.08 7.11 25.67
CA ALA A 46 18.52 8.32 26.36
C ALA A 46 17.83 9.58 25.82
N GLY A 47 17.16 10.32 26.72
CA GLY A 47 16.35 11.49 26.38
C GLY A 47 14.86 11.20 26.16
N TRP A 48 14.45 9.92 26.22
CA TRP A 48 13.05 9.51 26.25
C TRP A 48 12.55 9.33 27.70
N THR A 49 11.27 9.64 27.90
CA THR A 49 10.52 9.48 29.16
C THR A 49 9.42 8.46 28.93
N ARG A 50 9.16 7.59 29.91
CA ARG A 50 8.17 6.50 29.81
C ARG A 50 7.27 6.40 31.06
N PRO A 51 6.06 5.82 30.93
CA PRO A 51 5.22 5.42 32.07
C PRO A 51 6.00 4.55 33.07
N THR A 52 5.58 4.57 34.33
CA THR A 52 6.16 3.78 35.42
C THR A 52 5.16 2.87 36.14
N VAL A 53 3.86 3.07 35.92
CA VAL A 53 2.77 2.32 36.59
C VAL A 53 2.49 0.99 35.90
N HIS A 54 2.54 0.92 34.56
CA HIS A 54 2.20 -0.31 33.83
C HIS A 54 3.43 -1.19 33.60
N PRO A 55 3.32 -2.52 33.83
CA PRO A 55 4.40 -3.44 33.57
C PRO A 55 4.86 -3.36 32.11
N SER A 56 6.09 -2.92 31.91
CA SER A 56 6.69 -2.76 30.60
C SER A 56 8.15 -3.20 30.61
N THR A 57 8.57 -3.79 29.49
CA THR A 57 9.95 -4.21 29.24
C THR A 57 10.41 -3.55 27.95
N ILE A 58 11.52 -2.84 28.04
CA ILE A 58 12.20 -2.20 26.90
C ILE A 58 13.43 -3.03 26.57
N THR A 59 13.57 -3.43 25.31
CA THR A 59 14.76 -4.14 24.80
C THR A 59 15.23 -3.59 23.47
N TYR A 60 16.46 -3.95 23.12
CA TYR A 60 17.14 -3.50 21.91
C TYR A 60 17.53 -4.71 21.04
N PRO A 61 16.57 -5.42 20.41
CA PRO A 61 16.89 -6.46 19.43
C PRO A 61 17.73 -5.90 18.28
N SER A 62 18.54 -6.74 17.64
CA SER A 62 19.31 -6.33 16.47
C SER A 62 18.39 -5.95 15.30
N ASP A 63 18.73 -4.89 14.58
CA ASP A 63 18.03 -4.47 13.36
C ASP A 63 18.53 -5.24 12.11
N ALA A 64 17.97 -4.92 10.94
CA ALA A 64 18.40 -5.50 9.66
C ALA A 64 19.64 -4.81 9.03
N LEU A 65 20.13 -3.69 9.60
CA LEU A 65 21.15 -2.83 9.01
C LEU A 65 22.45 -2.74 9.85
N GLY A 66 22.58 -3.53 10.92
CA GLY A 66 23.81 -3.75 11.67
C GLY A 66 23.89 -3.08 13.05
N GLY A 67 22.78 -2.59 13.59
CA GLY A 67 22.63 -2.02 14.93
C GLY A 67 21.43 -2.60 15.69
N HIS A 68 20.55 -1.74 16.18
CA HIS A 68 19.54 -2.08 17.19
C HIS A 68 18.22 -1.32 16.99
N ALA A 69 17.08 -2.00 17.16
CA ALA A 69 15.75 -1.39 17.11
C ALA A 69 15.13 -1.26 18.53
N TYR A 70 14.15 -0.38 18.71
CA TYR A 70 13.52 -0.07 19.99
C TYR A 70 12.24 -0.90 20.22
N ARG A 71 12.33 -1.95 21.05
CA ARG A 71 11.21 -2.86 21.34
C ARG A 71 10.49 -2.52 22.64
N LEU A 72 9.19 -2.30 22.52
CA LEU A 72 8.24 -2.03 23.59
C LEU A 72 7.39 -3.28 23.83
N GLN A 73 7.53 -3.90 25.01
CA GLN A 73 6.70 -5.02 25.45
C GLN A 73 5.91 -4.62 26.70
N GLY A 74 4.61 -4.89 26.74
CA GLY A 74 3.74 -4.55 27.87
C GLY A 74 2.79 -5.68 28.22
N THR A 75 2.55 -5.86 29.51
CA THR A 75 1.59 -6.84 30.05
C THR A 75 0.53 -6.15 30.90
N PRO A 76 -0.62 -6.79 31.19
CA PRO A 76 -1.70 -6.16 31.92
C PRO A 76 -1.28 -5.67 33.31
N LEU A 77 -1.90 -4.60 33.77
CA LEU A 77 -1.77 -4.19 35.17
C LEU A 77 -2.59 -5.16 36.04
N GLY A 78 -1.93 -5.91 36.92
CA GLY A 78 -2.57 -6.96 37.73
C GLY A 78 -3.64 -6.48 38.73
N SER A 79 -3.75 -5.17 38.96
CA SER A 79 -4.78 -4.55 39.79
C SER A 79 -4.86 -3.04 39.53
N GLY A 80 -6.05 -2.49 39.28
CA GLY A 80 -6.25 -1.06 39.06
C GLY A 80 -7.55 -0.74 38.33
N VAL A 81 -7.73 0.53 37.94
CA VAL A 81 -8.86 0.98 37.09
C VAL A 81 -8.54 0.93 35.59
N ASP A 82 -7.26 0.78 35.22
CA ASP A 82 -6.79 0.58 33.85
C ASP A 82 -6.10 -0.79 33.77
N PRO A 83 -6.82 -1.85 33.32
CA PRO A 83 -6.22 -3.19 33.19
C PRO A 83 -5.36 -3.34 31.93
N ASN A 84 -5.32 -2.35 31.03
CA ASN A 84 -4.74 -2.51 29.70
C ASN A 84 -3.21 -2.70 29.73
N SER A 85 -2.74 -3.59 28.86
CA SER A 85 -1.34 -3.59 28.44
C SER A 85 -1.06 -2.36 27.60
N ARG A 86 -0.07 -1.58 28.02
CA ARG A 86 0.32 -0.37 27.31
C ARG A 86 1.78 -0.03 27.59
N VAL A 87 2.47 0.42 26.55
CA VAL A 87 3.79 1.01 26.64
C VAL A 87 3.78 2.27 25.78
N PHE A 88 4.07 3.40 26.40
CA PHE A 88 4.32 4.66 25.71
C PHE A 88 5.77 5.06 25.92
N SER A 89 6.35 5.77 24.97
CA SER A 89 7.65 6.40 25.16
C SER A 89 7.68 7.74 24.44
N TYR A 90 8.12 8.78 25.14
CA TYR A 90 8.02 10.18 24.72
C TYR A 90 9.39 10.84 24.65
N ILE A 91 9.66 11.59 23.59
CA ILE A 91 10.77 12.54 23.59
C ILE A 91 10.28 13.80 24.29
N THR A 92 10.79 14.06 25.49
CA THR A 92 10.41 15.22 26.32
C THR A 92 11.39 16.40 26.19
N ASN A 93 12.27 16.39 25.18
CA ASN A 93 13.21 17.49 24.94
C ASN A 93 12.55 18.77 24.40
N ARG A 94 11.38 18.64 23.74
CA ARG A 94 10.68 19.72 23.06
C ARG A 94 9.21 19.38 22.84
N ALA A 95 8.32 20.35 23.09
CA ALA A 95 6.93 20.31 22.66
C ALA A 95 6.74 20.92 21.26
N TYR A 96 5.76 20.40 20.52
CA TYR A 96 5.47 20.75 19.13
C TYR A 96 4.01 21.20 18.94
N THR A 97 3.80 22.25 18.14
CA THR A 97 2.49 22.75 17.67
C THR A 97 2.17 22.15 16.30
N ASN A 98 2.95 22.56 15.30
CA ASN A 98 3.14 21.88 14.04
C ASN A 98 4.22 20.82 14.21
N PHE A 99 4.06 19.68 13.53
CA PHE A 99 5.00 18.58 13.58
C PHE A 99 5.00 17.79 12.28
N TYR A 100 6.11 17.09 12.05
CA TYR A 100 6.23 15.95 11.17
C TYR A 100 6.97 14.89 11.98
N ALA A 101 6.29 13.81 12.31
CA ALA A 101 6.80 12.66 13.01
C ALA A 101 6.83 11.47 12.05
N ALA A 102 7.89 10.66 12.08
CA ALA A 102 7.98 9.45 11.29
C ALA A 102 8.76 8.37 12.03
N VAL A 103 8.38 7.11 11.84
CA VAL A 103 9.05 5.96 12.47
C VAL A 103 8.87 4.72 11.60
N ASP A 104 9.88 3.85 11.57
CA ASP A 104 9.77 2.52 10.98
C ASP A 104 9.21 1.57 12.05
N VAL A 105 8.19 0.79 11.72
CA VAL A 105 7.70 -0.32 12.54
C VAL A 105 8.21 -1.60 11.90
N VAL A 106 9.15 -2.26 12.59
CA VAL A 106 9.97 -3.36 12.02
C VAL A 106 9.53 -4.75 12.51
N ALA A 107 8.81 -4.82 13.62
CA ALA A 107 8.15 -6.03 14.11
C ALA A 107 6.99 -5.69 15.06
N TRP A 108 6.04 -6.60 15.21
CA TRP A 108 4.92 -6.49 16.15
C TRP A 108 4.41 -7.89 16.54
N ASN A 109 3.54 -7.97 17.54
CA ASN A 109 2.83 -9.20 17.88
C ASN A 109 1.94 -9.64 16.71
N THR A 110 2.32 -10.71 16.00
CA THR A 110 1.55 -11.26 14.88
C THR A 110 0.50 -12.29 15.31
N ASN A 111 0.18 -12.36 16.60
CA ASN A 111 -0.88 -13.23 17.12
C ASN A 111 -2.26 -12.69 16.69
N GLN A 112 -3.06 -13.54 16.04
CA GLN A 112 -4.44 -13.24 15.61
C GLN A 112 -5.37 -12.83 16.77
N ASP A 113 -5.05 -13.26 17.99
CA ASP A 113 -5.76 -12.95 19.23
C ASP A 113 -5.26 -11.63 19.89
N SER A 114 -4.57 -10.75 19.15
CA SER A 114 -4.05 -9.47 19.66
C SER A 114 -4.70 -8.25 19.00
N ASP A 115 -5.72 -7.67 19.64
CA ASP A 115 -6.25 -6.32 19.32
C ASP A 115 -5.29 -5.20 19.80
N MET A 116 -4.08 -5.23 19.27
CA MET A 116 -3.06 -4.24 19.57
C MET A 116 -3.19 -3.05 18.62
N VAL A 117 -3.06 -1.87 19.22
CA VAL A 117 -2.95 -0.59 18.54
C VAL A 117 -1.52 -0.08 18.68
N ILE A 118 -0.87 0.23 17.57
CA ILE A 118 0.54 0.68 17.51
C ILE A 118 0.66 1.97 16.72
N GLY A 119 1.66 2.80 17.05
CA GLY A 119 2.04 3.90 16.17
C GLY A 119 2.67 5.08 16.88
N LEU A 120 2.36 6.27 16.36
CA LEU A 120 2.89 7.56 16.79
C LEU A 120 1.88 8.28 17.68
N ILE A 121 2.34 8.84 18.79
CA ILE A 121 1.59 9.83 19.57
C ILE A 121 2.25 11.19 19.40
N ALA A 122 1.45 12.22 19.14
CA ALA A 122 1.87 13.60 18.97
C ALA A 122 1.04 14.53 19.87
N ARG A 123 1.63 15.68 20.18
CA ARG A 123 1.08 16.67 21.11
C ARG A 123 0.71 16.08 22.49
N ALA A 124 1.45 15.08 22.95
CA ALA A 124 1.25 14.44 24.24
C ALA A 124 1.47 15.43 25.39
N ASN A 125 0.46 15.62 26.25
CA ASN A 125 0.55 16.50 27.40
C ASN A 125 -0.24 15.95 28.60
N GLY A 126 -0.15 16.65 29.73
CA GLY A 126 -0.71 16.24 31.02
C GLY A 126 -1.93 17.06 31.44
N ASN A 127 -2.82 17.46 30.50
CA ASN A 127 -4.07 18.14 30.88
C ASN A 127 -4.77 17.34 32.01
N ASP A 128 -5.08 18.00 33.11
CA ASP A 128 -5.66 17.38 34.33
C ASP A 128 -7.18 17.24 34.25
N GLY A 129 -7.70 17.15 33.02
CA GLY A 129 -9.12 17.15 32.67
C GLY A 129 -9.94 18.33 33.20
N THR A 130 -9.30 19.40 33.67
CA THR A 130 -9.96 20.72 33.69
C THR A 130 -10.12 21.20 32.25
N PHE A 131 -11.31 21.75 31.93
CA PHE A 131 -11.66 22.30 30.61
C PHE A 131 -10.57 23.27 30.09
N PRO A 132 -10.39 23.42 28.76
CA PRO A 132 -9.22 24.10 28.19
C PRO A 132 -8.97 25.47 28.84
N PRO A 133 -7.71 25.82 29.14
CA PRO A 133 -7.37 26.95 29.99
C PRO A 133 -8.04 28.24 29.49
N THR A 134 -8.99 28.73 30.28
CA THR A 134 -9.92 29.81 29.92
C THR A 134 -9.27 31.18 29.83
N SER A 135 -7.96 31.28 30.11
CA SER A 135 -7.17 32.49 29.87
C SER A 135 -5.73 32.15 29.46
N TYR A 136 -5.32 32.75 28.34
CA TYR A 136 -3.95 32.76 27.85
C TYR A 136 -3.15 33.83 28.61
N LEU A 137 -1.81 33.72 28.59
CA LEU A 137 -0.85 34.55 29.35
C LEU A 137 -0.79 34.28 30.86
N ASN A 138 -0.13 33.18 31.21
CA ASN A 138 0.71 33.18 32.41
C ASN A 138 2.01 32.44 32.11
N THR A 139 3.14 32.93 32.63
CA THR A 139 4.48 32.31 32.44
C THR A 139 4.69 31.10 33.37
N SER A 140 3.59 30.48 33.78
CA SER A 140 3.47 29.32 34.66
C SER A 140 2.65 28.20 33.98
N ASP A 141 2.76 28.11 32.65
CA ASP A 141 2.07 27.12 31.82
C ASP A 141 2.48 25.69 32.24
N PRO A 142 1.55 24.79 32.66
CA PRO A 142 1.93 23.65 33.49
C PRO A 142 2.74 22.53 32.82
N LEU A 143 2.88 22.49 31.49
CA LEU A 143 3.45 21.32 30.78
C LEU A 143 4.86 20.90 31.24
N PHE A 144 5.64 21.82 31.81
CA PHE A 144 6.97 21.53 32.36
C PHE A 144 6.96 21.10 33.84
N ALA A 145 5.84 21.27 34.55
CA ALA A 145 5.69 20.90 35.96
C ALA A 145 4.72 19.71 36.19
N SER A 146 3.85 19.38 35.22
CA SER A 146 2.76 18.41 35.41
C SER A 146 2.60 17.33 34.31
N PHE A 147 3.50 17.20 33.34
CA PHE A 147 3.40 16.08 32.38
C PHE A 147 3.62 14.73 33.08
N ASN A 148 2.52 14.00 33.28
CA ASN A 148 2.54 12.64 33.79
C ASN A 148 2.47 11.65 32.61
N PRO A 149 3.55 10.92 32.28
CA PRO A 149 3.56 9.98 31.16
C PRO A 149 2.64 8.77 31.38
N ASP A 150 2.21 8.49 32.62
CA ASP A 150 1.31 7.38 32.97
C ASP A 150 -0.18 7.66 32.63
N ILE A 151 -0.57 8.93 32.42
CA ILE A 151 -1.95 9.33 32.06
C ILE A 151 -1.96 10.45 31.01
N PRO A 152 -1.42 10.17 29.81
CA PRO A 152 -1.27 11.16 28.74
C PRO A 152 -2.62 11.57 28.13
N ASN A 153 -2.75 12.85 27.78
CA ASN A 153 -3.66 13.30 26.72
C ASN A 153 -2.85 13.51 25.44
N GLY A 154 -3.39 13.21 24.26
CA GLY A 154 -2.64 13.34 23.01
C GLY A 154 -3.43 13.01 21.75
N LEU A 155 -2.80 13.21 20.60
CA LEU A 155 -3.33 12.79 19.30
C LEU A 155 -2.45 11.68 18.73
N THR A 156 -3.05 10.55 18.38
CA THR A 156 -2.33 9.39 17.83
C THR A 156 -2.57 9.28 16.33
N PHE A 157 -1.52 8.94 15.58
CA PHE A 157 -1.67 8.20 14.32
C PHE A 157 -1.34 6.76 14.62
N ASN A 158 -2.33 5.88 14.45
CA ASN A 158 -2.23 4.51 14.87
C ASN A 158 -2.75 3.52 13.84
N VAL A 159 -2.26 2.29 13.95
CA VAL A 159 -2.80 1.10 13.29
C VAL A 159 -3.31 0.15 14.37
N ARG A 160 -4.61 -0.14 14.32
CA ARG A 160 -5.26 -1.21 15.07
C ARG A 160 -5.22 -2.48 14.23
N LEU A 161 -4.52 -3.49 14.72
CA LEU A 161 -4.38 -4.79 14.07
C LEU A 161 -5.63 -5.65 14.31
N HIS A 162 -6.00 -6.45 13.32
CA HIS A 162 -7.05 -7.47 13.42
C HIS A 162 -8.42 -6.90 13.89
N ASN A 163 -8.80 -5.77 13.31
CA ASN A 163 -10.06 -5.08 13.59
C ASN A 163 -11.28 -5.87 13.05
N GLN A 164 -12.49 -5.56 13.54
CA GLN A 164 -13.76 -6.16 13.11
C GLN A 164 -13.81 -7.70 13.27
N ARG A 165 -13.46 -8.20 14.46
CA ARG A 165 -13.66 -9.61 14.85
C ARG A 165 -15.03 -9.84 15.49
N SER A 166 -15.67 -10.96 15.14
CA SER A 166 -16.82 -11.52 15.87
C SER A 166 -16.35 -12.68 16.75
N TYR A 167 -16.55 -12.58 18.06
CA TYR A 167 -16.14 -13.63 19.02
C TYR A 167 -17.08 -14.84 19.01
N SER A 168 -16.52 -16.05 18.93
CA SER A 168 -17.27 -17.30 19.07
C SER A 168 -16.46 -18.39 19.80
N GLY A 169 -16.29 -18.20 21.11
CA GLY A 169 -15.89 -19.27 22.05
C GLY A 169 -14.42 -19.29 22.48
N PRO A 170 -14.09 -20.04 23.56
CA PRO A 170 -12.73 -20.15 24.08
C PRO A 170 -11.90 -21.18 23.32
N GLY A 171 -10.72 -20.80 22.83
CA GLY A 171 -9.78 -21.79 22.27
C GLY A 171 -8.69 -21.33 21.29
N ASN A 172 -8.44 -20.03 21.06
CA ASN A 172 -7.52 -19.56 19.99
C ASN A 172 -7.94 -20.08 18.59
N THR A 173 -9.25 -20.11 18.38
CA THR A 173 -9.89 -20.46 17.09
C THR A 173 -10.77 -19.30 16.58
N GLY A 174 -10.63 -18.12 17.16
CA GLY A 174 -11.21 -16.90 16.61
C GLY A 174 -10.52 -16.58 15.29
N PRO A 175 -11.25 -16.23 14.22
CA PRO A 175 -10.61 -15.83 12.99
C PRO A 175 -9.96 -14.45 13.15
N LEU A 176 -8.87 -14.22 12.40
CA LEU A 176 -8.31 -12.90 12.14
C LEU A 176 -9.43 -11.87 11.87
N GLY A 177 -9.23 -10.63 12.29
CA GLY A 177 -10.11 -9.53 11.90
C GLY A 177 -10.13 -9.30 10.39
N SER A 178 -11.25 -8.84 9.84
CA SER A 178 -11.43 -8.68 8.39
C SER A 178 -10.47 -7.67 7.76
N ALA A 179 -10.03 -6.68 8.52
CA ALA A 179 -9.00 -5.74 8.12
C ALA A 179 -8.19 -5.26 9.33
N ASP A 180 -7.05 -4.65 9.05
CA ASP A 180 -6.48 -3.69 9.98
C ASP A 180 -7.14 -2.32 9.75
N GLN A 181 -7.02 -1.43 10.73
CA GLN A 181 -7.60 -0.09 10.70
C GLN A 181 -6.52 0.93 11.00
N MET A 182 -6.43 1.98 10.18
CA MET A 182 -5.60 3.15 10.48
C MET A 182 -6.47 4.33 10.86
N SER A 183 -6.04 5.04 11.90
CA SER A 183 -6.86 6.07 12.54
C SER A 183 -6.02 7.24 13.02
N ILE A 184 -6.61 8.44 12.93
CA ILE A 184 -6.21 9.57 13.75
C ILE A 184 -7.19 9.65 14.90
N TRP A 185 -6.74 9.23 16.09
CA TRP A 185 -7.54 9.16 17.31
C TRP A 185 -6.92 9.99 18.41
N SER A 186 -7.73 10.75 19.14
CA SER A 186 -7.34 11.24 20.45
C SER A 186 -7.20 10.07 21.42
N ILE A 187 -6.25 10.24 22.35
CA ILE A 187 -6.12 9.44 23.55
C ILE A 187 -6.29 10.36 24.75
N ASN A 188 -7.13 9.98 25.71
CA ASN A 188 -7.45 10.84 26.85
C ASN A 188 -7.45 10.12 28.21
N ASN A 189 -7.09 10.88 29.26
CA ASN A 189 -7.24 10.46 30.64
C ASN A 189 -8.68 10.68 31.10
N ASN A 190 -9.47 9.60 31.17
CA ASN A 190 -10.89 9.72 31.42
C ASN A 190 -11.14 10.08 32.89
N ILE A 191 -11.63 11.30 33.13
CA ILE A 191 -12.07 11.76 34.46
C ILE A 191 -13.48 11.30 34.81
N PHE A 192 -14.29 10.91 33.81
CA PHE A 192 -15.74 10.80 33.98
C PHE A 192 -16.24 9.38 34.31
N ASN A 193 -15.63 8.29 33.79
CA ASN A 193 -15.75 6.94 34.40
C ASN A 193 -14.91 5.82 33.70
N PRO A 194 -14.22 4.93 34.43
CA PRO A 194 -13.73 5.11 35.80
C PRO A 194 -12.60 6.17 35.83
N PRO A 195 -12.56 7.08 36.83
CA PRO A 195 -11.54 8.12 36.89
C PRO A 195 -10.12 7.54 36.89
N GLY A 196 -9.30 7.94 35.92
CA GLY A 196 -7.91 7.52 35.79
C GLY A 196 -7.64 6.34 34.86
N SER A 197 -8.64 5.83 34.13
CA SER A 197 -8.38 4.97 32.97
C SER A 197 -7.98 5.79 31.73
N LEU A 198 -7.06 5.27 30.92
CA LEU A 198 -6.70 5.86 29.64
C LEU A 198 -7.61 5.26 28.55
N THR A 199 -8.28 6.12 27.78
CA THR A 199 -9.14 5.67 26.67
C THR A 199 -8.58 6.15 25.34
N LEU A 200 -8.62 5.26 24.35
CA LEU A 200 -8.17 5.50 22.98
C LEU A 200 -9.36 5.30 22.04
N GLY A 201 -9.59 6.26 21.14
CA GLY A 201 -10.67 6.18 20.14
C GLY A 201 -11.75 7.27 20.24
N ASN A 202 -11.56 8.30 21.08
CA ASN A 202 -12.46 9.46 21.13
C ASN A 202 -11.66 10.77 21.35
N PRO A 203 -11.89 11.81 20.52
CA PRO A 203 -12.52 11.78 19.20
C PRO A 203 -11.69 11.13 18.10
N VAL A 204 -12.38 10.80 17.01
CA VAL A 204 -11.81 10.42 15.71
C VAL A 204 -11.74 11.65 14.82
N ALA A 205 -10.58 11.97 14.26
CA ALA A 205 -10.50 12.94 13.16
C ALA A 205 -10.91 12.26 11.85
N VAL A 206 -10.23 11.16 11.50
CA VAL A 206 -10.56 10.30 10.35
C VAL A 206 -10.12 8.85 10.65
N THR A 207 -10.75 7.89 9.99
CA THR A 207 -10.43 6.46 10.04
C THR A 207 -10.57 5.80 8.67
N GLN A 208 -9.69 4.84 8.37
CA GLN A 208 -9.70 4.03 7.15
C GLN A 208 -9.38 2.55 7.47
N SER A 209 -9.95 1.62 6.71
CA SER A 209 -9.75 0.17 6.86
C SER A 209 -9.53 -0.50 5.48
N ARG A 210 -9.86 -1.80 5.34
CA ARG A 210 -9.70 -2.62 4.12
C ARG A 210 -8.25 -2.84 3.66
N PHE A 211 -7.26 -2.68 4.56
CA PHE A 211 -5.88 -3.10 4.35
C PHE A 211 -5.46 -4.15 5.40
N ARG A 212 -4.30 -4.78 5.22
CA ARG A 212 -3.66 -5.60 6.26
C ARG A 212 -2.14 -5.55 6.17
N TRP A 213 -1.48 -5.51 7.33
CA TRP A 213 -0.04 -5.60 7.47
C TRP A 213 0.45 -7.04 7.27
N VAL A 214 1.52 -7.20 6.50
CA VAL A 214 2.12 -8.51 6.21
C VAL A 214 3.20 -8.80 7.26
N ALA A 215 3.03 -9.89 8.02
CA ALA A 215 3.99 -10.32 9.02
C ALA A 215 5.41 -10.46 8.43
N GLY A 216 6.40 -9.84 9.07
CA GLY A 216 7.79 -9.83 8.61
C GLY A 216 8.15 -8.73 7.61
N HIS A 217 7.20 -7.89 7.18
CA HIS A 217 7.49 -6.63 6.48
C HIS A 217 7.68 -5.49 7.48
N ALA A 218 8.47 -4.48 7.09
CA ALA A 218 8.62 -3.25 7.85
C ALA A 218 7.86 -2.10 7.16
N TYR A 219 7.18 -1.27 7.95
CA TYR A 219 6.38 -0.15 7.45
C TYR A 219 6.81 1.17 8.05
N ARG A 220 6.96 2.22 7.23
CA ARG A 220 7.23 3.58 7.71
C ARG A 220 5.93 4.35 7.91
N LEU A 221 5.63 4.66 9.17
CA LEU A 221 4.54 5.54 9.55
C LEU A 221 5.00 6.99 9.43
N VAL A 222 4.17 7.85 8.84
CA VAL A 222 4.35 9.31 8.83
C VAL A 222 3.09 9.95 9.40
N PHE A 223 3.26 10.91 10.31
CA PHE A 223 2.18 11.72 10.88
C PHE A 223 2.59 13.19 10.92
N SER A 224 1.78 14.09 10.37
CA SER A 224 2.11 15.51 10.34
C SER A 224 0.93 16.44 10.51
N CYS A 225 1.21 17.62 11.05
CA CYS A 225 0.33 18.76 11.16
C CYS A 225 1.13 20.02 10.80
N THR A 226 0.69 20.78 9.80
CA THR A 226 1.39 21.98 9.32
C THR A 226 0.92 23.27 10.01
N ASN A 227 -0.08 23.17 10.89
CA ASN A 227 -0.78 24.31 11.46
C ASN A 227 0.05 25.06 12.51
N ASN A 228 0.04 26.39 12.39
CA ASN A 228 0.49 27.28 13.44
C ASN A 228 -0.37 27.12 14.72
N TYR A 229 0.20 27.52 15.86
CA TYR A 229 -0.51 27.57 17.13
C TYR A 229 -1.82 28.37 17.00
N ALA A 230 -2.90 27.84 17.57
CA ALA A 230 -4.26 28.39 17.54
C ALA A 230 -4.92 28.54 16.14
N ALA A 231 -4.37 27.92 15.08
CA ALA A 231 -5.11 27.78 13.83
C ALA A 231 -6.31 26.83 14.02
N THR A 232 -7.47 27.23 13.50
CA THR A 232 -8.71 26.44 13.52
C THR A 232 -9.37 26.47 12.13
N PRO A 233 -9.62 25.31 11.49
CA PRO A 233 -9.25 23.97 11.95
C PRO A 233 -7.73 23.67 11.90
N SER A 234 -7.29 22.72 12.72
CA SER A 234 -6.01 22.02 12.59
C SER A 234 -6.12 20.96 11.50
N PHE A 235 -5.24 20.96 10.49
CA PHE A 235 -5.18 19.91 9.49
C PHE A 235 -4.09 18.89 9.83
N PHE A 236 -4.44 17.62 9.68
CA PHE A 236 -3.59 16.48 9.94
C PHE A 236 -3.48 15.63 8.68
N SER A 237 -2.31 15.04 8.46
CA SER A 237 -2.11 14.00 7.44
C SER A 237 -1.27 12.87 8.00
N CYS A 238 -1.60 11.65 7.61
CA CYS A 238 -0.86 10.45 7.97
C CYS A 238 -0.73 9.53 6.77
N SER A 239 0.30 8.69 6.76
CA SER A 239 0.59 7.77 5.65
C SER A 239 1.38 6.56 6.14
N ILE A 240 1.16 5.43 5.46
CA ILE A 240 1.91 4.19 5.63
C ILE A 240 2.67 3.93 4.33
N TYR A 241 3.97 3.73 4.43
CA TYR A 241 4.85 3.32 3.33
C TYR A 241 5.39 1.92 3.61
N ASP A 242 5.67 1.14 2.57
CA ASP A 242 6.58 0.01 2.69
C ASP A 242 8.01 0.57 2.89
N VAL A 243 8.80 0.03 3.81
CA VAL A 243 10.21 0.46 3.94
C VAL A 243 11.01 0.13 2.67
N ASN A 244 10.62 -0.92 1.95
CA ASN A 244 11.13 -1.23 0.61
C ASN A 244 10.48 -0.39 -0.50
N ASP A 245 9.51 0.49 -0.24
CA ASP A 245 9.06 1.48 -1.22
C ASP A 245 8.62 2.83 -0.64
N LEU A 246 9.62 3.68 -0.38
CA LEU A 246 9.42 5.05 0.08
C LEU A 246 9.09 6.05 -1.06
N THR A 247 8.90 5.58 -2.30
CA THR A 247 8.61 6.47 -3.44
C THR A 247 7.14 6.88 -3.54
N LYS A 248 6.23 6.11 -2.93
CA LYS A 248 4.79 6.35 -2.89
C LYS A 248 4.22 5.66 -1.63
N PRO A 249 3.30 6.27 -0.87
CA PRO A 249 2.62 5.59 0.22
C PRO A 249 1.77 4.43 -0.29
N LEU A 250 1.67 3.36 0.52
CA LEU A 250 0.69 2.29 0.34
C LEU A 250 -0.72 2.78 0.69
N LEU A 251 -0.81 3.69 1.67
CA LEU A 251 -2.06 4.26 2.16
C LEU A 251 -1.84 5.66 2.77
N SER A 252 -2.77 6.58 2.56
CA SER A 252 -2.70 7.96 3.06
C SER A 252 -4.08 8.47 3.44
N MET A 253 -4.14 9.25 4.52
CA MET A 253 -5.38 9.83 5.06
C MET A 253 -5.09 11.25 5.57
N ALA A 254 -6.01 12.17 5.34
CA ALA A 254 -5.95 13.53 5.84
C ALA A 254 -7.30 13.94 6.44
N GLY A 255 -7.29 14.83 7.43
CA GLY A 255 -8.49 15.30 8.12
C GLY A 255 -8.21 16.47 9.05
N ASP A 256 -9.18 16.81 9.90
CA ASP A 256 -9.10 17.99 10.76
C ASP A 256 -9.77 17.84 12.14
N ASP A 257 -9.79 18.92 12.93
CA ASP A 257 -10.38 18.99 14.27
C ASP A 257 -11.77 19.68 14.33
N THR A 258 -12.49 19.84 13.22
CA THR A 258 -13.77 20.60 13.19
C THR A 258 -14.93 20.04 13.99
N TYR A 259 -14.92 18.75 14.37
CA TYR A 259 -16.03 18.12 15.11
C TYR A 259 -16.30 18.81 16.46
N ASN A 260 -17.58 18.94 16.79
CA ASN A 260 -17.99 19.57 18.05
C ASN A 260 -17.61 18.68 19.25
N GLY A 261 -16.72 19.19 20.12
CA GLY A 261 -16.08 18.44 21.20
C GLY A 261 -14.62 18.06 20.94
N ASN A 262 -14.10 18.16 19.70
CA ASN A 262 -12.68 17.90 19.42
C ASN A 262 -11.76 18.94 20.01
N PHE A 263 -12.18 20.21 19.97
CA PHE A 263 -11.40 21.35 20.46
C PHE A 263 -11.06 21.28 21.96
N ASP A 264 -11.82 20.50 22.73
CA ASP A 264 -11.62 20.28 24.16
C ASP A 264 -10.74 19.04 24.46
N GLN A 265 -10.69 18.06 23.54
CA GLN A 265 -10.03 16.77 23.75
C GLN A 265 -8.71 16.61 22.99
N ILE A 266 -8.50 17.31 21.87
CA ILE A 266 -7.25 17.25 21.10
C ILE A 266 -6.29 18.35 21.58
N PRO A 267 -5.12 18.00 22.13
CA PRO A 267 -4.11 19.00 22.47
C PRO A 267 -3.70 19.88 21.28
N ARG A 268 -3.51 21.16 21.54
CA ARG A 268 -2.96 22.12 20.55
C ARG A 268 -1.45 22.03 20.42
N TYR A 269 -0.78 21.44 21.42
CA TYR A 269 0.68 21.24 21.49
C TYR A 269 1.05 20.25 22.60
N GLY A 270 2.25 19.68 22.49
CA GLY A 270 2.82 18.74 23.46
C GLY A 270 3.98 17.93 22.89
N TYR A 271 4.42 16.90 23.61
CA TYR A 271 5.52 16.00 23.22
C TYR A 271 5.13 15.02 22.11
N VAL A 272 6.11 14.30 21.56
CA VAL A 272 5.89 13.30 20.51
C VAL A 272 6.60 12.01 20.92
N GLY A 273 6.05 10.86 20.50
CA GLY A 273 6.52 9.55 20.93
C GLY A 273 5.99 8.40 20.10
N VAL A 274 6.33 7.18 20.53
CA VAL A 274 5.83 5.91 20.01
C VAL A 274 5.04 5.17 21.07
N PHE A 275 4.13 4.29 20.67
CA PHE A 275 3.37 3.48 21.62
C PHE A 275 2.88 2.16 21.06
N ALA A 276 2.60 1.24 21.99
CA ALA A 276 1.80 0.04 21.78
C ALA A 276 0.75 -0.06 22.90
N PHE A 277 -0.51 -0.30 22.56
CA PHE A 277 -1.66 -0.25 23.46
C PHE A 277 -2.68 -1.34 23.12
N LYS A 278 -3.13 -2.11 24.11
CA LYS A 278 -4.21 -3.10 23.95
C LYS A 278 -5.54 -2.41 24.21
N LEU A 279 -6.50 -2.53 23.28
CA LEU A 279 -7.88 -2.10 23.54
C LEU A 279 -8.57 -3.08 24.52
N ASP A 280 -9.31 -2.56 25.50
CA ASP A 280 -10.12 -3.37 26.41
C ASP A 280 -11.36 -3.90 25.68
N ASN A 281 -11.29 -5.15 25.25
CA ASN A 281 -12.37 -5.80 24.52
C ASN A 281 -12.47 -7.32 24.75
N GLY A 282 -11.92 -7.82 25.87
CA GLY A 282 -12.03 -9.23 26.26
C GLY A 282 -11.23 -10.24 25.42
N ASP A 283 -10.21 -9.77 24.69
CA ASP A 283 -9.38 -10.59 23.80
C ASP A 283 -8.44 -11.55 24.54
N PHE A 284 -8.00 -12.62 23.88
CA PHE A 284 -7.23 -13.70 24.52
C PHE A 284 -5.73 -13.43 24.68
N ASP A 285 -5.10 -12.65 23.80
CA ASP A 285 -3.76 -12.13 24.05
C ASP A 285 -3.87 -10.75 24.70
N PRO A 286 -3.61 -10.64 26.01
CA PRO A 286 -3.81 -9.39 26.70
C PRO A 286 -2.57 -8.49 26.58
N ASN A 287 -1.48 -8.96 25.95
CA ASN A 287 -0.18 -8.27 25.90
C ASN A 287 -0.02 -7.38 24.67
N VAL A 288 0.99 -6.50 24.70
CA VAL A 288 1.46 -5.73 23.55
C VAL A 288 2.95 -5.95 23.30
N ASP A 289 3.35 -6.02 22.04
CA ASP A 289 4.74 -6.15 21.62
C ASP A 289 4.92 -5.46 20.27
N ALA A 290 5.71 -4.40 20.23
CA ALA A 290 6.01 -3.65 19.01
C ALA A 290 7.47 -3.19 19.00
N THR A 291 8.11 -3.26 17.84
CA THR A 291 9.50 -2.84 17.63
C THR A 291 9.55 -1.72 16.60
N PHE A 292 10.13 -0.60 17.01
CA PHE A 292 10.26 0.63 16.25
C PHE A 292 11.72 0.91 15.90
N ASP A 293 11.97 1.61 14.80
CA ASP A 293 13.31 2.02 14.37
C ASP A 293 13.24 3.40 13.67
N ASN A 294 14.38 4.08 13.55
CA ASN A 294 14.58 5.30 12.76
C ASN A 294 13.51 6.38 12.97
N PHE A 295 13.29 6.72 14.24
CA PHE A 295 12.35 7.74 14.64
C PHE A 295 12.88 9.14 14.27
N TYR A 296 12.03 9.97 13.68
CA TYR A 296 12.27 11.38 13.41
C TYR A 296 11.10 12.23 13.92
N VAL A 297 11.39 13.38 14.52
CA VAL A 297 10.41 14.45 14.73
C VAL A 297 11.00 15.84 14.46
N GLY A 298 10.25 16.68 13.75
CA GLY A 298 10.58 18.09 13.53
C GLY A 298 9.32 18.92 13.33
N GLU A 299 9.47 20.25 13.25
CA GLU A 299 8.37 21.17 12.87
C GLU A 299 7.93 21.00 11.40
N THR A 300 8.76 20.38 10.59
CA THR A 300 8.61 20.13 9.16
C THR A 300 9.20 18.77 8.82
N ALA A 301 8.86 18.23 7.64
CA ALA A 301 9.58 17.10 7.06
C ALA A 301 11.11 17.36 7.03
N PRO A 302 11.95 16.31 7.08
CA PRO A 302 13.40 16.46 6.99
C PRO A 302 13.77 17.26 5.73
N VAL A 303 14.54 18.33 5.89
CA VAL A 303 14.89 19.25 4.79
C VAL A 303 15.79 18.52 3.78
N THR A 304 15.14 17.95 2.77
CA THR A 304 15.74 17.03 1.80
C THR A 304 15.13 17.30 0.42
N ALA A 305 15.87 17.00 -0.64
CA ALA A 305 15.44 17.24 -2.03
C ALA A 305 14.39 16.23 -2.56
N VAL A 306 13.65 15.58 -1.66
CA VAL A 306 12.65 14.56 -2.02
C VAL A 306 11.31 15.24 -2.32
N VAL A 307 10.74 14.92 -3.49
CA VAL A 307 9.45 15.46 -3.92
C VAL A 307 8.32 14.52 -3.47
N VAL A 308 7.33 15.08 -2.77
CA VAL A 308 6.09 14.38 -2.39
C VAL A 308 5.44 13.77 -3.64
N PRO A 309 5.00 12.49 -3.63
CA PRO A 309 4.70 11.66 -2.46
C PRO A 309 5.86 10.82 -1.91
N ALA A 310 7.08 10.94 -2.43
CA ALA A 310 8.22 10.22 -1.87
C ALA A 310 8.67 10.81 -0.53
N ILE A 311 9.29 10.00 0.33
CA ILE A 311 9.87 10.43 1.61
C ILE A 311 11.33 9.98 1.79
N PRO A 312 12.11 10.62 2.69
CA PRO A 312 13.42 10.12 3.09
C PRO A 312 13.35 8.79 3.84
N HIS A 313 14.33 7.93 3.58
CA HIS A 313 14.64 6.73 4.34
C HIS A 313 14.84 7.06 5.82
N GLY A 314 14.35 6.16 6.69
CA GLY A 314 14.47 6.30 8.13
C GLY A 314 15.93 6.44 8.56
N LYS A 315 16.78 5.48 8.16
CA LYS A 315 18.21 5.51 8.45
C LYS A 315 18.90 6.64 7.67
N LEU A 316 19.30 7.70 8.36
CA LEU A 316 19.80 8.92 7.72
C LEU A 316 21.07 8.67 6.88
N GLY A 317 21.06 9.18 5.66
CA GLY A 317 22.17 9.05 4.73
C GLY A 317 22.33 7.67 4.08
N ALA A 318 21.46 6.70 4.39
CA ALA A 318 21.42 5.42 3.69
C ALA A 318 21.11 5.66 2.19
N PRO A 319 21.61 4.79 1.29
CA PRO A 319 21.24 4.90 -0.12
C PRO A 319 19.74 4.64 -0.28
N GLN A 320 19.08 5.32 -1.20
CA GLN A 320 17.65 5.13 -1.48
C GLN A 320 17.30 5.47 -2.93
N VAL A 321 16.15 4.96 -3.36
CA VAL A 321 15.53 5.24 -4.67
C VAL A 321 14.54 6.40 -4.51
N ILE A 322 14.64 7.42 -5.35
CA ILE A 322 13.62 8.48 -5.51
C ILE A 322 13.29 8.70 -6.99
N ASN A 323 12.22 9.45 -7.27
CA ASN A 323 11.78 9.80 -8.64
C ASN A 323 11.61 8.57 -9.56
N ARG A 324 11.16 7.44 -9.01
CA ARG A 324 11.05 6.18 -9.76
C ARG A 324 9.86 6.22 -10.73
N VAL A 325 10.13 5.80 -11.96
CA VAL A 325 9.12 5.46 -12.97
C VAL A 325 9.43 4.04 -13.48
N PRO A 326 8.46 3.12 -13.54
CA PRO A 326 7.07 3.28 -13.10
C PRO A 326 6.92 3.28 -11.56
N ALA A 327 5.83 3.90 -11.10
CA ALA A 327 5.37 3.80 -9.72
C ALA A 327 4.82 2.40 -9.41
N SER A 328 4.69 2.07 -8.13
CA SER A 328 4.09 0.81 -7.67
C SER A 328 2.65 0.63 -8.14
N PHE A 329 2.32 -0.62 -8.50
CA PHE A 329 1.03 -1.07 -9.04
C PHE A 329 0.64 -0.43 -10.38
N LYS A 330 1.60 0.16 -11.12
CA LYS A 330 1.32 0.80 -12.40
C LYS A 330 0.85 -0.22 -13.44
N ASN A 331 -0.42 -0.07 -13.79
CA ASN A 331 -1.07 -0.73 -14.90
C ASN A 331 -0.72 -0.03 -16.23
N PHE A 332 -0.51 -0.81 -17.30
CA PHE A 332 -0.19 -0.35 -18.65
C PHE A 332 1.02 0.60 -18.75
N HIS A 333 2.16 0.24 -18.16
CA HIS A 333 3.39 1.00 -18.37
C HIS A 333 3.96 0.74 -19.77
N PRO A 334 4.17 1.75 -20.64
CA PRO A 334 4.71 1.52 -21.97
C PRO A 334 6.14 0.97 -21.88
N ALA A 335 6.39 -0.24 -22.42
CA ALA A 335 7.71 -0.87 -22.36
C ALA A 335 8.83 0.02 -22.92
N ALA A 336 8.54 0.78 -23.98
CA ALA A 336 9.47 1.74 -24.60
C ALA A 336 9.88 2.91 -23.68
N SER A 337 9.10 3.21 -22.63
CA SER A 337 9.46 4.23 -21.63
C SER A 337 10.51 3.75 -20.63
N GLY A 338 10.79 2.43 -20.56
CA GLY A 338 11.81 1.86 -19.70
C GLY A 338 11.54 2.04 -18.20
N ILE A 339 12.57 1.89 -17.38
CA ILE A 339 12.58 2.25 -15.96
C ILE A 339 13.54 3.43 -15.78
N THR A 340 13.19 4.41 -14.97
CA THR A 340 14.08 5.51 -14.56
C THR A 340 13.98 5.76 -13.07
N PHE A 341 15.08 6.13 -12.42
CA PHE A 341 15.09 6.56 -11.02
C PHE A 341 16.35 7.37 -10.69
N ASN A 342 16.33 8.03 -9.53
CA ASN A 342 17.54 8.55 -8.91
C ASN A 342 17.96 7.66 -7.74
N ALA A 343 19.22 7.26 -7.71
CA ALA A 343 19.86 6.63 -6.57
C ALA A 343 20.63 7.69 -5.77
N THR A 344 20.24 7.93 -4.52
CA THR A 344 20.81 9.01 -3.70
C THR A 344 20.99 8.62 -2.24
N THR A 345 21.93 9.26 -1.55
CA THR A 345 22.05 9.19 -0.09
C THR A 345 21.37 10.37 0.61
N LEU A 346 20.81 11.32 -0.16
CA LEU A 346 20.37 12.65 0.30
C LEU A 346 21.45 13.49 1.01
N THR A 347 22.71 13.08 0.97
CA THR A 347 23.85 13.83 1.52
C THR A 347 24.72 14.42 0.42
N THR A 348 25.57 15.38 0.77
CA THR A 348 26.57 15.98 -0.14
C THR A 348 27.93 15.29 -0.08
N THR A 349 28.12 14.30 0.82
CA THR A 349 29.43 13.72 1.15
C THR A 349 29.49 12.20 1.04
N ASN A 350 28.39 11.47 1.23
CA ASN A 350 28.34 10.02 1.09
C ASN A 350 27.83 9.64 -0.31
N ASN A 351 28.57 8.79 -1.02
CA ASN A 351 28.26 8.39 -2.39
C ASN A 351 27.50 7.06 -2.42
N VAL A 352 26.56 6.92 -3.36
CA VAL A 352 26.08 5.62 -3.80
C VAL A 352 27.23 4.92 -4.54
N ASN A 353 27.46 3.65 -4.24
CA ASN A 353 28.38 2.82 -4.99
C ASN A 353 27.69 2.33 -6.28
N THR A 354 27.71 3.17 -7.31
CA THR A 354 27.04 2.89 -8.60
C THR A 354 27.56 1.64 -9.32
N SER A 355 28.76 1.15 -8.97
CA SER A 355 29.32 -0.07 -9.57
C SER A 355 28.65 -1.37 -9.09
N VAL A 356 27.92 -1.31 -7.96
CA VAL A 356 27.17 -2.45 -7.41
C VAL A 356 25.65 -2.23 -7.41
N THR A 357 25.15 -1.12 -7.97
CA THR A 357 23.72 -0.90 -8.18
C THR A 357 23.12 -2.05 -8.99
N LYS A 358 22.10 -2.70 -8.45
CA LYS A 358 21.39 -3.79 -9.12
C LYS A 358 19.97 -3.40 -9.53
N LEU A 359 19.53 -3.98 -10.65
CA LEU A 359 18.13 -4.07 -11.04
C LEU A 359 17.81 -5.52 -11.39
N PHE A 360 16.81 -6.08 -10.73
CA PHE A 360 16.24 -7.39 -11.02
C PHE A 360 14.83 -7.22 -11.57
N LEU A 361 14.49 -8.01 -12.60
CA LEU A 361 13.16 -8.11 -13.18
C LEU A 361 12.74 -9.58 -13.21
N ASN A 362 11.69 -9.94 -12.49
CA ASN A 362 11.27 -11.34 -12.27
C ASN A 362 12.47 -12.22 -11.84
N GLY A 363 13.26 -11.71 -10.88
CA GLY A 363 14.46 -12.38 -10.36
C GLY A 363 15.68 -12.41 -11.30
N VAL A 364 15.56 -11.98 -12.56
CA VAL A 364 16.68 -11.88 -13.51
C VAL A 364 17.47 -10.59 -13.27
N ASP A 365 18.77 -10.68 -13.00
CA ASP A 365 19.67 -9.53 -12.87
C ASP A 365 19.89 -8.87 -14.25
N VAL A 366 19.26 -7.73 -14.50
CA VAL A 366 19.37 -6.98 -15.75
C VAL A 366 20.33 -5.79 -15.65
N SER A 367 21.15 -5.74 -14.59
CA SER A 367 21.96 -4.57 -14.23
C SER A 367 23.00 -4.18 -15.28
N ALA A 368 23.42 -5.13 -16.12
CA ALA A 368 24.29 -4.87 -17.27
C ALA A 368 23.67 -3.96 -18.35
N GLY A 369 22.34 -3.75 -18.30
CA GLY A 369 21.61 -2.81 -19.16
C GLY A 369 21.33 -1.45 -18.51
N LEU A 370 21.86 -1.16 -17.32
CA LEU A 370 21.69 0.14 -16.66
C LEU A 370 22.56 1.20 -17.30
N VAL A 371 21.97 2.36 -17.60
CA VAL A 371 22.68 3.59 -17.94
C VAL A 371 22.69 4.47 -16.70
N ILE A 372 23.87 4.74 -16.16
CA ILE A 372 24.06 5.55 -14.94
C ILE A 372 24.81 6.84 -15.29
N SER A 373 24.32 7.97 -14.77
CA SER A 373 24.85 9.31 -15.04
C SER A 373 24.68 10.25 -13.84
N GLY A 374 25.26 11.44 -13.90
CA GLY A 374 25.19 12.41 -12.80
C GLY A 374 26.19 12.13 -11.66
N PRO A 375 26.12 12.89 -10.55
CA PRO A 375 27.01 12.74 -9.40
C PRO A 375 26.64 11.50 -8.58
N ALA A 376 27.62 10.82 -7.99
CA ALA A 376 27.38 9.60 -7.19
C ALA A 376 26.57 9.83 -5.89
N THR A 377 26.42 11.08 -5.43
CA THR A 377 25.49 11.45 -4.34
C THR A 377 24.02 11.44 -4.76
N ASN A 378 23.74 11.58 -6.06
CA ASN A 378 22.39 11.58 -6.65
C ASN A 378 22.47 11.15 -8.13
N ALA A 379 22.73 9.86 -8.35
CA ALA A 379 22.94 9.29 -9.68
C ALA A 379 21.60 9.09 -10.39
N SER A 380 21.50 9.56 -11.64
CA SER A 380 20.36 9.28 -12.52
C SER A 380 20.58 7.95 -13.24
N VAL A 381 19.65 7.02 -13.05
CA VAL A 381 19.71 5.64 -13.56
C VAL A 381 18.53 5.39 -14.50
N SER A 382 18.78 4.74 -15.64
CA SER A 382 17.73 4.27 -16.54
C SER A 382 17.99 2.87 -17.11
N TYR A 383 16.92 2.22 -17.55
CA TYR A 383 16.91 0.89 -18.18
C TYR A 383 15.85 0.84 -19.28
N SER A 384 16.21 0.47 -20.50
CA SER A 384 15.28 0.44 -21.66
C SER A 384 14.91 -0.96 -22.16
N GLY A 385 15.30 -2.01 -21.43
CA GLY A 385 15.15 -3.41 -21.87
C GLY A 385 13.83 -4.09 -21.47
N LEU A 386 12.73 -3.34 -21.34
CA LEU A 386 11.42 -3.93 -21.06
C LEU A 386 10.83 -4.58 -22.30
N THR A 387 10.19 -5.73 -22.13
CA THR A 387 9.40 -6.43 -23.15
C THR A 387 7.93 -6.05 -22.97
N THR A 388 7.17 -5.90 -24.05
CA THR A 388 5.72 -5.66 -24.01
C THR A 388 4.93 -6.87 -23.52
N ASN A 389 3.77 -6.64 -22.91
CA ASN A 389 2.85 -7.67 -22.43
C ASN A 389 3.44 -8.61 -21.36
N VAL A 390 4.30 -8.05 -20.50
CA VAL A 390 4.93 -8.75 -19.36
C VAL A 390 4.53 -8.08 -18.05
N ILE A 391 4.26 -8.91 -17.04
CA ILE A 391 4.07 -8.50 -15.64
C ILE A 391 5.43 -8.59 -14.94
N TYR A 392 5.81 -7.54 -14.22
CA TYR A 392 7.10 -7.41 -13.58
C TYR A 392 6.94 -7.32 -12.05
N ASN A 393 7.63 -8.22 -11.36
CA ASN A 393 8.12 -8.00 -10.00
C ASN A 393 9.55 -7.45 -10.14
N ALA A 394 9.75 -6.19 -9.75
CA ALA A 394 11.01 -5.48 -9.91
C ALA A 394 11.65 -5.20 -8.55
N ARG A 395 12.98 -5.30 -8.50
CA ARG A 395 13.78 -5.00 -7.32
C ARG A 395 15.02 -4.22 -7.71
N ILE A 396 15.27 -3.08 -7.07
CA ILE A 396 16.55 -2.39 -7.08
C ILE A 396 17.27 -2.71 -5.77
N GLU A 397 18.58 -2.96 -5.84
CA GLU A 397 19.44 -2.99 -4.65
C GLU A 397 20.48 -1.88 -4.80
N LEU A 398 20.63 -1.07 -3.75
CA LEU A 398 21.63 -0.02 -3.68
C LEU A 398 22.57 -0.29 -2.50
N SER A 399 23.84 0.06 -2.66
CA SER A 399 24.80 0.18 -1.57
C SER A 399 25.50 1.53 -1.62
N ASP A 400 25.94 2.04 -0.47
CA ASP A 400 26.76 3.25 -0.38
C ASP A 400 28.25 2.92 -0.18
N THR A 401 29.09 3.95 -0.18
CA THR A 401 30.54 3.82 0.07
C THR A 401 30.91 3.48 1.52
N LEU A 402 29.94 3.42 2.44
CA LEU A 402 30.11 3.03 3.84
C LEU A 402 29.64 1.59 4.11
N GLY A 403 29.18 0.88 3.07
CA GLY A 403 28.75 -0.52 3.15
C GLY A 403 27.28 -0.71 3.56
N ARG A 404 26.51 0.37 3.74
CA ARG A 404 25.07 0.27 3.99
C ARG A 404 24.34 -0.04 2.69
N SER A 405 23.33 -0.90 2.77
CA SER A 405 22.52 -1.29 1.61
C SER A 405 21.04 -1.12 1.88
N THR A 406 20.27 -0.88 0.83
CA THR A 406 18.80 -0.84 0.86
C THR A 406 18.23 -1.54 -0.36
N THR A 407 17.01 -2.04 -0.20
CA THR A 407 16.24 -2.70 -1.25
C THR A 407 15.06 -1.82 -1.61
N ASN A 408 14.72 -1.75 -2.89
CA ASN A 408 13.49 -1.11 -3.34
C ASN A 408 12.69 -2.08 -4.23
N GLU A 409 11.50 -2.50 -3.79
CA GLU A 409 10.68 -3.50 -4.46
C GLU A 409 9.36 -2.92 -4.94
N TRP A 410 8.92 -3.29 -6.15
CA TRP A 410 7.59 -2.93 -6.66
C TRP A 410 7.08 -3.88 -7.73
N THR A 411 5.79 -3.78 -8.04
CA THR A 411 5.21 -4.45 -9.21
C THR A 411 4.61 -3.45 -10.19
N PHE A 412 4.67 -3.78 -11.47
CA PHE A 412 3.99 -3.10 -12.57
C PHE A 412 3.80 -4.08 -13.73
N ASP A 413 3.06 -3.68 -14.76
CA ASP A 413 2.96 -4.43 -16.01
C ASP A 413 3.17 -3.54 -17.24
N THR A 414 3.42 -4.22 -18.36
CA THR A 414 3.59 -3.63 -19.69
C THR A 414 2.54 -4.12 -20.68
N PHE A 415 1.37 -4.51 -20.16
CA PHE A 415 0.20 -4.70 -21.01
C PHE A 415 -0.18 -3.35 -21.62
N SER A 416 -1.12 -3.35 -22.56
CA SER A 416 -1.73 -2.11 -23.03
C SER A 416 -3.22 -2.31 -23.24
N ASP A 417 -3.98 -1.24 -23.06
CA ASP A 417 -5.42 -1.21 -23.31
C ASP A 417 -5.74 -1.70 -24.74
N ALA A 418 -4.98 -1.23 -25.74
CA ALA A 418 -5.09 -1.69 -27.13
C ALA A 418 -4.76 -3.18 -27.34
N TYR A 419 -3.89 -3.77 -26.50
CA TYR A 419 -3.62 -5.21 -26.53
C TYR A 419 -4.76 -6.02 -25.90
N LEU A 420 -5.31 -5.57 -24.76
CA LEU A 420 -6.47 -6.23 -24.14
C LEU A 420 -7.74 -6.13 -24.99
N ALA A 421 -7.92 -5.03 -25.71
CA ALA A 421 -8.99 -4.84 -26.68
C ALA A 421 -8.75 -5.57 -28.03
N SER A 422 -7.60 -6.25 -28.20
CA SER A 422 -7.29 -6.95 -29.45
C SER A 422 -8.02 -8.29 -29.56
N ALA A 423 -8.34 -8.70 -30.79
CA ALA A 423 -8.98 -9.99 -31.09
C ALA A 423 -8.15 -11.24 -30.69
N SER A 424 -6.92 -11.06 -30.20
CA SER A 424 -6.08 -12.14 -29.65
C SER A 424 -6.37 -12.43 -28.17
N VAL A 425 -6.94 -11.48 -27.44
CA VAL A 425 -7.26 -11.56 -26.01
C VAL A 425 -8.77 -11.77 -25.84
N LYS A 426 -9.18 -12.48 -24.79
CA LYS A 426 -10.56 -12.48 -24.28
C LYS A 426 -10.52 -11.90 -22.88
N VAL A 427 -11.28 -10.84 -22.62
CA VAL A 427 -11.46 -10.29 -21.27
C VAL A 427 -12.86 -10.64 -20.77
N ILE A 428 -12.96 -10.99 -19.50
CA ILE A 428 -14.22 -11.22 -18.79
C ILE A 428 -14.17 -10.31 -17.55
N GLU A 429 -15.04 -9.32 -17.51
CA GLU A 429 -15.17 -8.42 -16.37
C GLU A 429 -15.82 -9.18 -15.19
N ALA A 430 -15.38 -8.91 -13.96
CA ALA A 430 -15.82 -9.69 -12.80
C ALA A 430 -17.30 -9.41 -12.45
N GLU A 431 -17.79 -8.22 -12.76
CA GLU A 431 -19.18 -7.81 -12.59
C GLU A 431 -20.14 -8.42 -13.63
N ASP A 432 -19.63 -8.91 -14.76
CA ASP A 432 -20.40 -9.44 -15.90
C ASP A 432 -20.66 -10.97 -15.79
N TYR A 433 -20.95 -11.46 -14.58
CA TYR A 433 -21.36 -12.86 -14.36
C TYR A 433 -22.77 -13.14 -14.92
N ASP A 434 -23.09 -14.41 -15.13
CA ASP A 434 -24.33 -14.85 -15.78
C ASP A 434 -25.62 -14.33 -15.07
N PHE A 435 -26.75 -14.38 -15.77
CA PHE A 435 -28.03 -13.82 -15.28
C PHE A 435 -29.24 -14.63 -15.71
N GLY A 436 -30.37 -14.49 -15.01
CA GLY A 436 -31.63 -15.13 -15.39
C GLY A 436 -31.60 -16.67 -15.49
N GLY A 437 -30.64 -17.34 -14.85
CA GLY A 437 -30.54 -18.80 -14.78
C GLY A 437 -29.69 -19.41 -15.91
N GLY A 438 -28.51 -18.84 -16.16
CA GLY A 438 -27.54 -19.26 -17.18
C GLY A 438 -27.62 -18.44 -18.48
N GLY A 439 -28.34 -17.33 -18.47
CA GLY A 439 -28.32 -16.32 -19.53
C GLY A 439 -27.00 -15.54 -19.53
N PHE A 440 -26.52 -15.19 -20.72
CA PHE A 440 -25.25 -14.50 -20.89
C PHE A 440 -25.26 -13.62 -22.15
N ILE A 441 -24.41 -12.61 -22.16
CA ILE A 441 -24.10 -11.79 -23.34
C ILE A 441 -22.64 -12.07 -23.69
N ASN A 442 -22.39 -12.58 -24.90
CA ASN A 442 -21.02 -12.80 -25.36
C ASN A 442 -20.41 -11.50 -25.92
N ASP A 443 -19.23 -11.13 -25.40
CA ASP A 443 -18.51 -9.90 -25.77
C ASP A 443 -19.39 -8.64 -25.62
N PRO A 444 -19.93 -8.39 -24.41
CA PRO A 444 -20.83 -7.26 -24.16
C PRO A 444 -20.12 -5.92 -24.39
N PRO A 445 -20.83 -4.87 -24.85
CA PRO A 445 -20.34 -3.51 -24.72
C PRO A 445 -20.22 -3.14 -23.24
N ALA A 446 -19.27 -2.28 -22.88
CA ALA A 446 -19.19 -1.76 -21.53
C ALA A 446 -20.50 -1.06 -21.13
N SER A 447 -21.01 -1.36 -19.94
CA SER A 447 -22.25 -0.81 -19.39
C SER A 447 -22.04 -0.24 -18.00
N GLY A 448 -23.05 0.44 -17.46
CA GLY A 448 -23.02 0.99 -16.10
C GLY A 448 -23.62 2.39 -16.03
N PHE A 449 -23.23 3.14 -15.01
CA PHE A 449 -23.74 4.47 -14.70
C PHE A 449 -22.64 5.52 -14.93
N ALA A 450 -22.86 6.39 -15.91
CA ALA A 450 -21.96 7.51 -16.19
C ALA A 450 -22.30 8.70 -15.27
N GLY A 451 -21.25 9.27 -14.64
CA GLY A 451 -21.42 10.36 -13.66
C GLY A 451 -22.16 9.89 -12.41
N TYR A 452 -21.82 8.69 -11.93
CA TYR A 452 -22.48 8.06 -10.81
C TYR A 452 -22.15 8.77 -9.48
N ASP A 453 -23.18 9.01 -8.68
CA ASP A 453 -23.12 9.49 -7.31
C ASP A 453 -23.57 8.37 -6.38
N ALA A 454 -22.60 7.75 -5.70
CA ALA A 454 -22.87 6.63 -4.79
C ALA A 454 -23.59 7.04 -3.50
N ILE A 455 -23.58 8.32 -3.09
CA ILE A 455 -24.32 8.74 -1.88
C ILE A 455 -25.82 8.73 -2.17
N ASN A 456 -26.21 9.23 -3.34
CA ASN A 456 -27.61 9.33 -3.74
C ASN A 456 -28.10 8.14 -4.61
N ASP A 457 -27.19 7.24 -4.98
CA ASP A 457 -27.41 6.12 -5.91
C ASP A 457 -28.04 6.57 -7.25
N THR A 458 -27.37 7.53 -7.91
CA THR A 458 -27.86 8.12 -9.17
C THR A 458 -26.78 8.20 -10.24
N GLY A 459 -27.16 8.05 -11.50
CA GLY A 459 -26.26 8.24 -12.65
C GLY A 459 -26.99 8.05 -13.98
N THR A 460 -26.31 8.33 -15.09
CA THR A 460 -26.88 8.10 -16.43
C THR A 460 -26.56 6.67 -16.88
N ILE A 461 -27.58 5.81 -17.00
CA ILE A 461 -27.39 4.42 -17.43
C ILE A 461 -26.91 4.35 -18.89
N ILE A 462 -25.86 3.57 -19.12
CA ILE A 462 -25.26 3.28 -20.42
C ILE A 462 -25.43 1.78 -20.73
N ASN A 463 -25.91 1.48 -21.94
CA ASN A 463 -26.05 0.13 -22.50
C ASN A 463 -26.94 -0.85 -21.68
N SER A 464 -27.98 -0.35 -20.99
CA SER A 464 -29.03 -1.20 -20.39
C SER A 464 -29.61 -2.20 -21.40
N GLY A 465 -29.74 -3.46 -21.00
CA GLY A 465 -30.25 -4.56 -21.82
C GLY A 465 -29.34 -5.03 -22.97
N SER A 466 -28.33 -4.25 -23.36
CA SER A 466 -27.29 -4.65 -24.33
C SER A 466 -25.99 -5.09 -23.66
N GLY A 467 -25.72 -4.59 -22.45
CA GLY A 467 -24.70 -5.06 -21.53
C GLY A 467 -25.32 -5.66 -20.25
N TYR A 468 -24.52 -5.68 -19.20
CA TYR A 468 -24.80 -6.40 -17.94
C TYR A 468 -25.32 -5.51 -16.79
N VAL A 469 -25.33 -4.19 -16.94
CA VAL A 469 -25.92 -3.27 -15.94
C VAL A 469 -27.38 -3.62 -15.65
N ASP A 470 -27.71 -3.73 -14.36
CA ASP A 470 -29.01 -4.16 -13.82
C ASP A 470 -29.55 -5.51 -14.32
N GLN A 471 -28.71 -6.36 -14.94
CA GLN A 471 -29.08 -7.76 -15.10
C GLN A 471 -29.18 -8.42 -13.71
N THR A 472 -30.16 -9.31 -13.53
CA THR A 472 -30.40 -9.99 -12.25
C THR A 472 -30.05 -11.47 -12.38
N GLY A 473 -29.15 -11.94 -11.54
CA GLY A 473 -28.83 -13.36 -11.40
C GLY A 473 -29.88 -14.11 -10.60
N THR A 474 -29.88 -15.43 -10.74
CA THR A 474 -30.75 -16.33 -9.99
C THR A 474 -30.03 -16.78 -8.72
N PRO A 475 -30.47 -16.37 -7.51
CA PRO A 475 -29.92 -16.88 -6.27
C PRO A 475 -30.14 -18.39 -6.16
N GLY A 476 -29.19 -19.10 -5.57
CA GLY A 476 -29.30 -20.55 -5.36
C GLY A 476 -28.46 -21.42 -6.32
N GLY A 477 -27.48 -20.84 -7.02
CA GLY A 477 -26.35 -21.62 -7.53
C GLY A 477 -26.38 -22.01 -9.01
N VAL A 478 -27.03 -21.22 -9.87
CA VAL A 478 -26.82 -21.28 -11.33
C VAL A 478 -25.89 -20.17 -11.80
N ASP A 479 -26.23 -18.91 -11.49
CA ASP A 479 -25.48 -17.73 -11.94
C ASP A 479 -24.34 -17.39 -10.98
N PHE A 480 -24.64 -17.36 -9.68
CA PHE A 480 -23.69 -17.12 -8.60
C PHE A 480 -24.09 -17.88 -7.33
N PHE A 481 -23.17 -17.89 -6.36
CA PHE A 481 -23.43 -18.20 -4.96
C PHE A 481 -22.69 -17.18 -4.08
N ASP A 482 -23.47 -16.52 -3.24
CA ASP A 482 -23.05 -15.49 -2.29
C ASP A 482 -23.48 -15.95 -0.88
N ARG A 483 -22.77 -15.50 0.17
CA ARG A 483 -23.15 -15.78 1.57
C ARG A 483 -24.23 -14.84 2.08
N ASP A 484 -24.26 -13.60 1.59
CA ASP A 484 -25.36 -12.68 1.82
C ASP A 484 -26.54 -13.04 0.90
N ASN A 485 -27.76 -12.70 1.32
CA ASN A 485 -29.01 -13.07 0.62
C ASN A 485 -29.82 -11.86 0.12
N SER A 486 -29.21 -10.67 0.14
CA SER A 486 -29.78 -9.40 -0.26
C SER A 486 -28.67 -8.47 -0.75
N SER A 487 -28.99 -7.52 -1.62
CA SER A 487 -28.08 -6.44 -1.99
C SER A 487 -27.82 -5.47 -0.82
N HIS A 488 -26.67 -4.79 -0.88
CA HIS A 488 -26.24 -3.74 0.05
C HIS A 488 -26.13 -2.41 -0.67
N SER A 489 -26.78 -1.39 -0.13
CA SER A 489 -26.63 0.00 -0.59
C SER A 489 -25.19 0.48 -0.40
N LEU A 490 -24.62 1.14 -1.41
CA LEU A 490 -23.21 1.55 -1.55
C LEU A 490 -22.26 0.49 -2.15
N GLU A 491 -22.56 -0.80 -2.07
CA GLU A 491 -21.69 -1.85 -2.64
C GLU A 491 -22.28 -2.53 -3.89
N ASN A 492 -23.60 -2.52 -4.06
CA ASN A 492 -24.28 -3.05 -5.25
C ASN A 492 -24.65 -1.94 -6.25
N GLN A 493 -23.64 -1.31 -6.85
CA GLN A 493 -23.74 -0.12 -7.72
C GLN A 493 -23.91 -0.43 -9.23
N TYR A 494 -23.83 -1.70 -9.62
CA TYR A 494 -23.98 -2.17 -11.01
C TYR A 494 -25.16 -3.12 -11.18
N ARG A 495 -25.39 -3.99 -10.19
CA ARG A 495 -26.43 -5.02 -10.17
C ARG A 495 -27.19 -4.96 -8.85
N HIS A 496 -28.01 -3.93 -8.73
CA HIS A 496 -28.72 -3.53 -7.50
C HIS A 496 -29.65 -4.62 -6.91
N ALA A 497 -30.03 -5.62 -7.71
CA ALA A 497 -30.91 -6.72 -7.29
C ALA A 497 -30.17 -7.98 -6.81
N ASP A 498 -28.87 -8.13 -7.14
CA ASP A 498 -28.07 -9.30 -6.77
C ASP A 498 -27.39 -9.07 -5.41
N ALA A 499 -27.09 -10.13 -4.65
CA ALA A 499 -26.35 -10.01 -3.39
C ALA A 499 -24.88 -9.65 -3.60
N VAL A 500 -24.30 -10.11 -4.72
CA VAL A 500 -22.87 -9.97 -5.05
C VAL A 500 -22.46 -8.51 -5.16
N GLY A 501 -21.56 -8.08 -4.27
CA GLY A 501 -21.01 -6.73 -4.24
C GLY A 501 -20.37 -6.36 -5.58
N THR A 502 -20.94 -5.35 -6.25
CA THR A 502 -20.57 -4.90 -7.60
C THR A 502 -20.44 -3.39 -7.64
N GLN A 503 -19.25 -2.90 -7.27
CA GLN A 503 -19.00 -1.50 -6.96
C GLN A 503 -18.29 -0.77 -8.12
N GLN A 504 -18.54 0.53 -8.29
CA GLN A 504 -17.82 1.36 -9.27
C GLN A 504 -16.51 1.87 -8.64
N GLY A 505 -15.37 1.36 -9.12
CA GLY A 505 -14.10 1.50 -8.41
C GLY A 505 -14.13 0.89 -7.01
N ASN A 506 -13.14 1.21 -6.17
CA ASN A 506 -13.24 0.95 -4.73
C ASN A 506 -13.81 2.17 -4.02
N CYS A 507 -14.89 1.99 -3.30
CA CYS A 507 -15.41 2.92 -2.32
C CYS A 507 -14.76 2.64 -0.97
N VAL A 508 -14.11 3.67 -0.43
CA VAL A 508 -13.61 3.67 0.95
C VAL A 508 -14.51 4.58 1.77
N THR A 509 -15.17 3.98 2.75
CA THR A 509 -15.97 4.70 3.74
C THR A 509 -15.06 5.24 4.84
N TYR A 510 -15.01 6.55 5.00
CA TYR A 510 -14.32 7.24 6.08
C TYR A 510 -15.34 7.65 7.14
N ALA A 511 -15.07 7.30 8.40
CA ALA A 511 -15.77 7.92 9.51
C ALA A 511 -15.20 9.34 9.72
N PHE A 512 -16.00 10.36 9.44
CA PHE A 512 -15.68 11.76 9.73
C PHE A 512 -16.52 12.25 10.90
N GLY A 513 -15.91 13.03 11.78
CA GLY A 513 -16.66 13.84 12.75
C GLY A 513 -17.18 15.13 12.11
N ASP A 514 -18.19 15.06 11.25
CA ASP A 514 -18.91 16.26 10.79
C ASP A 514 -20.33 16.31 11.40
N VAL A 515 -20.75 17.51 11.78
CA VAL A 515 -22.06 17.82 12.40
C VAL A 515 -23.00 18.58 11.45
N THR A 516 -22.56 18.92 10.24
CA THR A 516 -23.36 19.69 9.27
C THR A 516 -24.27 18.83 8.39
N GLN A 517 -24.05 17.52 8.31
CA GLN A 517 -24.92 16.62 7.55
C GLN A 517 -25.90 15.86 8.45
N THR A 518 -27.19 16.14 8.27
CA THR A 518 -28.31 15.35 8.81
C THR A 518 -28.53 14.03 8.06
N VAL A 519 -27.61 13.63 7.18
CA VAL A 519 -27.62 12.37 6.43
C VAL A 519 -26.21 11.76 6.50
N LEU A 520 -26.07 10.70 7.31
CA LEU A 520 -24.92 9.78 7.45
C LEU A 520 -23.54 10.40 7.83
N PRO A 521 -22.93 10.02 8.98
CA PRO A 521 -21.62 10.52 9.43
C PRO A 521 -20.42 9.87 8.70
N TYR A 522 -20.61 9.50 7.44
CA TYR A 522 -19.63 8.78 6.63
C TYR A 522 -19.42 9.50 5.30
N GLY A 523 -18.19 9.96 5.07
CA GLY A 523 -17.79 10.44 3.76
C GLY A 523 -17.21 9.29 2.95
N ILE A 524 -17.49 9.26 1.65
CA ILE A 524 -16.93 8.27 0.73
C ILE A 524 -15.81 8.90 -0.10
N SER A 525 -14.73 8.16 -0.33
CA SER A 525 -13.84 8.42 -1.46
C SER A 525 -13.86 7.21 -2.37
N GLN A 526 -14.13 7.45 -3.66
CA GLN A 526 -13.94 6.44 -4.68
C GLN A 526 -12.53 6.57 -5.26
N SER A 527 -11.84 5.44 -5.33
CA SER A 527 -10.61 5.28 -6.09
C SER A 527 -10.88 4.37 -7.30
N TYR A 528 -10.13 4.57 -8.37
CA TYR A 528 -10.25 3.77 -9.60
C TYR A 528 -8.87 3.27 -10.03
N ASP A 529 -8.83 2.09 -10.65
CA ASP A 529 -7.68 1.66 -11.47
C ASP A 529 -7.64 2.49 -12.78
N ASN A 530 -6.74 2.17 -13.70
CA ASN A 530 -6.74 2.75 -15.04
C ASN A 530 -8.07 2.45 -15.78
N GLN A 531 -8.96 3.45 -15.89
CA GLN A 531 -10.12 3.43 -16.78
C GLN A 531 -9.70 3.04 -18.23
N ARG A 532 -10.14 1.88 -18.72
CA ARG A 532 -9.89 1.45 -20.11
C ARG A 532 -10.70 2.24 -21.13
N SER A 533 -10.18 2.37 -22.36
CA SER A 533 -10.83 3.14 -23.43
C SER A 533 -12.22 2.65 -23.80
N LYS A 534 -12.53 1.36 -23.57
CA LYS A 534 -13.88 0.81 -23.79
C LYS A 534 -14.95 1.47 -22.91
N TYR A 535 -14.59 1.99 -21.73
CA TYR A 535 -15.49 2.79 -20.89
C TYR A 535 -15.38 4.28 -21.25
N SER A 536 -14.16 4.83 -21.29
CA SER A 536 -13.94 6.27 -21.46
C SER A 536 -14.39 6.82 -22.82
N SER A 537 -14.48 5.97 -23.86
CA SER A 537 -15.02 6.33 -25.18
C SER A 537 -16.55 6.40 -25.24
N LEU A 538 -17.25 5.76 -24.29
CA LEU A 538 -18.70 5.88 -24.12
C LEU A 538 -19.04 7.11 -23.28
N SER A 539 -18.31 7.30 -22.16
CA SER A 539 -18.30 8.54 -21.38
C SER A 539 -17.02 8.64 -20.57
N PRO A 540 -16.37 9.82 -20.46
CA PRO A 540 -15.24 10.00 -19.56
C PRO A 540 -15.61 9.78 -18.08
N THR A 541 -16.89 9.85 -17.73
CA THR A 541 -17.40 9.62 -16.35
C THR A 541 -18.02 8.24 -16.14
N LEU A 542 -17.92 7.32 -17.09
CA LEU A 542 -18.27 5.90 -16.88
C LEU A 542 -17.00 5.18 -16.41
N GLN A 543 -16.95 4.79 -15.14
CA GLN A 543 -15.78 4.10 -14.58
C GLN A 543 -15.96 2.57 -14.62
N GLU A 544 -14.85 1.85 -14.43
CA GLU A 544 -14.88 0.38 -14.33
C GLU A 544 -15.56 -0.06 -13.04
N TYR A 545 -16.15 -1.25 -13.06
CA TYR A 545 -16.71 -1.89 -11.89
C TYR A 545 -15.80 -3.01 -11.40
N ILE A 546 -16.04 -3.42 -10.18
CA ILE A 546 -15.30 -4.47 -9.50
C ILE A 546 -16.27 -5.37 -8.75
N LEU A 547 -15.83 -6.60 -8.51
CA LEU A 547 -16.48 -7.50 -7.57
C LEU A 547 -15.75 -7.41 -6.22
N GLU A 548 -16.49 -7.13 -5.15
CA GLU A 548 -15.95 -6.95 -3.80
C GLU A 548 -16.80 -7.67 -2.73
N ARG A 549 -16.53 -7.40 -1.45
CA ARG A 549 -17.19 -8.00 -0.26
C ARG A 549 -17.07 -9.53 -0.11
N THR A 550 -16.39 -10.20 -1.03
CA THR A 550 -16.32 -11.66 -1.15
C THR A 550 -15.96 -12.43 0.13
N GLU A 551 -16.57 -13.59 0.31
CA GLU A 551 -16.27 -14.60 1.35
C GLU A 551 -15.77 -15.94 0.78
N GLY A 552 -15.06 -16.69 1.61
CA GLY A 552 -14.59 -18.04 1.28
C GLY A 552 -15.73 -18.98 0.87
N GLY A 553 -15.58 -19.64 -0.28
CA GLY A 553 -16.55 -20.55 -0.89
C GLY A 553 -17.59 -19.91 -1.81
N GLU A 554 -17.62 -18.58 -1.93
CA GLU A 554 -18.45 -17.88 -2.92
C GLU A 554 -17.92 -18.08 -4.34
N TRP A 555 -18.81 -17.97 -5.32
CA TRP A 555 -18.44 -18.16 -6.72
C TRP A 555 -19.41 -17.50 -7.70
N MET A 556 -18.92 -17.24 -8.90
CA MET A 556 -19.69 -16.64 -10.00
C MET A 556 -19.40 -17.38 -11.31
N ASN A 557 -20.43 -17.65 -12.11
CA ASN A 557 -20.33 -18.28 -13.42
C ASN A 557 -20.27 -17.22 -14.53
N TYR A 558 -19.45 -17.49 -15.55
CA TYR A 558 -19.27 -16.64 -16.72
C TYR A 558 -19.33 -17.52 -17.98
N THR A 559 -20.46 -17.50 -18.65
CA THR A 559 -20.67 -18.18 -19.93
C THR A 559 -20.28 -17.24 -21.06
N ARG A 560 -19.37 -17.68 -21.93
CA ARG A 560 -18.89 -16.92 -23.11
C ARG A 560 -18.61 -17.87 -24.28
N ILE A 561 -18.46 -17.30 -25.47
CA ILE A 561 -18.01 -18.02 -26.67
C ILE A 561 -16.49 -17.88 -26.79
N PHE A 562 -15.80 -19.02 -26.87
CA PHE A 562 -14.35 -19.11 -26.98
C PHE A 562 -13.92 -19.71 -28.31
N ASP A 563 -12.85 -19.15 -28.88
CA ASP A 563 -12.18 -19.65 -30.07
C ASP A 563 -11.28 -20.86 -29.72
N GLY A 564 -11.74 -22.06 -30.10
CA GLY A 564 -11.04 -23.33 -29.83
C GLY A 564 -9.72 -23.53 -30.57
N SER A 565 -9.32 -22.60 -31.45
CA SER A 565 -7.97 -22.60 -32.03
C SER A 565 -6.90 -22.05 -31.06
N LYS A 566 -7.32 -21.23 -30.09
CA LYS A 566 -6.41 -20.54 -29.15
C LYS A 566 -6.06 -21.39 -27.94
N THR A 567 -4.99 -21.01 -27.27
CA THR A 567 -4.56 -21.51 -25.96
C THR A 567 -4.01 -20.33 -25.19
N TYR A 568 -4.48 -20.16 -23.96
CA TYR A 568 -4.30 -18.96 -23.17
C TYR A 568 -3.46 -19.21 -21.93
N ASN A 569 -2.64 -18.23 -21.56
CA ASN A 569 -2.35 -18.01 -20.15
C ASN A 569 -3.40 -17.04 -19.62
N VAL A 570 -3.86 -17.26 -18.40
CA VAL A 570 -4.96 -16.50 -17.81
C VAL A 570 -4.44 -15.70 -16.62
N PHE A 571 -4.87 -14.46 -16.52
CA PHE A 571 -4.49 -13.54 -15.45
C PHE A 571 -5.73 -12.89 -14.84
N LEU A 572 -5.76 -12.81 -13.51
CA LEU A 572 -6.78 -12.08 -12.76
C LEU A 572 -6.21 -10.72 -12.36
N ARG A 573 -6.84 -9.63 -12.78
CA ARG A 573 -6.58 -8.27 -12.30
C ARG A 573 -7.34 -8.10 -10.98
N ALA A 574 -6.62 -8.14 -9.87
CA ALA A 574 -7.20 -8.08 -8.54
C ALA A 574 -6.26 -7.41 -7.53
N ALA A 575 -6.82 -7.03 -6.39
CA ALA A 575 -6.14 -6.57 -5.20
C ALA A 575 -6.66 -7.37 -3.98
N GLY A 576 -5.85 -7.44 -2.93
CA GLY A 576 -6.23 -8.10 -1.69
C GLY A 576 -5.52 -7.52 -0.48
N SER A 577 -6.25 -7.29 0.61
CA SER A 577 -5.63 -6.85 1.87
C SER A 577 -4.71 -7.93 2.43
N LEU A 578 -5.13 -9.19 2.32
CA LEU A 578 -4.34 -10.40 2.58
C LEU A 578 -4.14 -11.22 1.30
N ALA A 579 -3.21 -12.17 1.33
CA ALA A 579 -3.08 -13.16 0.26
C ALA A 579 -4.25 -14.15 0.32
N GLN A 580 -4.94 -14.37 -0.81
CA GLN A 580 -6.06 -15.31 -0.93
C GLN A 580 -6.04 -16.02 -2.30
N PRO A 581 -6.33 -17.33 -2.37
CA PRO A 581 -6.51 -18.03 -3.63
C PRO A 581 -7.91 -17.76 -4.23
N VAL A 582 -7.97 -17.57 -5.55
CA VAL A 582 -9.20 -17.59 -6.34
C VAL A 582 -9.07 -18.69 -7.39
N ARG A 583 -9.89 -19.73 -7.32
CA ARG A 583 -9.85 -20.86 -8.26
C ARG A 583 -10.61 -20.54 -9.54
N LEU A 584 -10.09 -21.00 -10.68
CA LEU A 584 -10.80 -20.99 -11.96
C LEU A 584 -11.15 -22.42 -12.36
N ASP A 585 -12.44 -22.69 -12.54
CA ASP A 585 -12.95 -23.97 -13.04
C ASP A 585 -13.64 -23.80 -14.40
N GLN A 586 -13.65 -24.84 -15.23
CA GLN A 586 -14.59 -24.98 -16.36
C GLN A 586 -15.79 -25.81 -15.88
N ILE A 587 -17.00 -25.31 -16.11
CA ILE A 587 -18.25 -25.96 -15.70
C ILE A 587 -18.86 -26.72 -16.88
N GLY A 588 -19.27 -27.96 -16.61
CA GLY A 588 -20.00 -28.83 -17.53
C GLY A 588 -20.68 -29.95 -16.74
N ALA A 589 -20.88 -31.12 -17.36
CA ALA A 589 -21.40 -32.30 -16.65
C ALA A 589 -20.50 -32.76 -15.47
N THR A 590 -19.25 -32.32 -15.47
CA THR A 590 -18.30 -32.40 -14.36
C THR A 590 -17.54 -31.07 -14.29
N THR A 591 -17.20 -30.62 -13.09
CA THR A 591 -16.34 -29.44 -12.88
C THR A 591 -14.89 -29.82 -13.14
N ASN A 592 -14.20 -29.08 -14.01
CA ASN A 592 -12.80 -29.30 -14.35
C ASN A 592 -11.96 -28.08 -13.90
N THR A 593 -11.13 -28.24 -12.86
CA THR A 593 -10.28 -27.16 -12.37
C THR A 593 -9.17 -26.83 -13.36
N LEU A 594 -9.11 -25.55 -13.76
CA LEU A 594 -8.11 -25.01 -14.68
C LEU A 594 -6.86 -24.51 -13.95
N GLY A 595 -7.01 -24.08 -12.70
CA GLY A 595 -5.93 -23.65 -11.82
C GLY A 595 -6.40 -22.75 -10.69
N SER A 596 -5.47 -22.12 -9.98
CA SER A 596 -5.73 -21.10 -8.97
C SER A 596 -4.92 -19.83 -9.23
N PHE A 597 -5.54 -18.68 -9.04
CA PHE A 597 -4.89 -17.38 -8.90
C PHE A 597 -4.49 -17.22 -7.43
N ASN A 598 -3.22 -17.39 -7.12
CA ASN A 598 -2.70 -17.11 -5.78
C ASN A 598 -2.51 -15.60 -5.61
N VAL A 599 -3.61 -14.86 -5.38
CA VAL A 599 -3.58 -13.40 -5.25
C VAL A 599 -2.75 -13.06 -3.99
N PRO A 600 -1.60 -12.38 -4.12
CA PRO A 600 -0.81 -12.01 -2.95
C PRO A 600 -1.48 -10.84 -2.22
N SER A 601 -1.07 -10.58 -0.97
CA SER A 601 -1.42 -9.30 -0.36
C SER A 601 -0.84 -8.16 -1.21
N THR A 602 -1.68 -7.21 -1.55
CA THR A 602 -1.32 -5.92 -2.14
C THR A 602 -1.33 -4.81 -1.08
N PHE A 603 -1.25 -5.21 0.20
CA PHE A 603 -1.51 -4.43 1.41
C PHE A 603 -2.95 -3.90 1.52
N PHE A 604 -3.47 -3.29 0.46
CA PHE A 604 -4.77 -2.61 0.40
C PHE A 604 -5.55 -3.07 -0.85
N VAL A 605 -6.89 -3.09 -0.76
CA VAL A 605 -7.79 -3.55 -1.84
C VAL A 605 -7.85 -2.63 -3.08
N ASP A 606 -7.12 -1.52 -3.08
CA ASP A 606 -7.01 -0.61 -4.23
C ASP A 606 -5.72 -0.83 -5.04
N ASN A 607 -4.76 -1.58 -4.51
CA ASN A 607 -3.43 -1.76 -5.11
C ASN A 607 -3.42 -2.90 -6.16
N TYR A 608 -4.24 -2.77 -7.19
CA TYR A 608 -4.43 -3.82 -8.21
C TYR A 608 -3.16 -4.26 -8.91
N ARG A 609 -3.05 -5.57 -9.10
CA ARG A 609 -2.02 -6.23 -9.93
C ARG A 609 -2.63 -7.38 -10.73
N TYR A 610 -1.91 -7.82 -11.75
CA TYR A 610 -2.19 -9.11 -12.38
C TYR A 610 -1.61 -10.25 -11.56
N THR A 611 -2.42 -11.29 -11.37
CA THR A 611 -2.04 -12.57 -10.77
C THR A 611 -2.20 -13.68 -11.82
N PRO A 612 -1.17 -14.49 -12.12
CA PRO A 612 -1.30 -15.59 -13.08
C PRO A 612 -2.14 -16.74 -12.52
N LEU A 613 -2.88 -17.41 -13.41
CA LEU A 613 -3.48 -18.71 -13.13
C LEU A 613 -2.38 -19.77 -13.12
N VAL A 614 -2.23 -20.49 -12.02
CA VAL A 614 -1.27 -21.59 -11.90
C VAL A 614 -1.91 -22.94 -11.62
N THR A 615 -1.27 -24.02 -12.07
CA THR A 615 -1.64 -25.40 -11.72
C THR A 615 -1.31 -25.68 -10.25
N THR A 616 -1.79 -26.81 -9.72
CA THR A 616 -1.42 -27.30 -8.37
C THR A 616 0.09 -27.47 -8.18
N ASN A 617 0.86 -27.62 -9.26
CA ASN A 617 2.33 -27.74 -9.22
C ASN A 617 3.06 -26.39 -9.31
N GLY A 618 2.32 -25.28 -9.49
CA GLY A 618 2.89 -23.94 -9.71
C GLY A 618 3.24 -23.62 -11.17
N ASP A 619 2.85 -24.45 -12.14
CA ASP A 619 3.01 -24.14 -13.57
C ASP A 619 2.07 -23.02 -14.01
N LEU A 620 2.46 -22.20 -14.99
CA LEU A 620 1.48 -21.34 -15.68
C LEU A 620 0.44 -22.22 -16.39
N ALA A 621 -0.83 -22.03 -16.05
CA ALA A 621 -1.90 -22.82 -16.64
C ALA A 621 -2.05 -22.52 -18.15
N LEU A 622 -2.18 -23.59 -18.95
CA LEU A 622 -2.51 -23.54 -20.37
C LEU A 622 -4.01 -23.84 -20.56
N VAL A 623 -4.81 -22.79 -20.67
CA VAL A 623 -6.27 -22.90 -20.77
C VAL A 623 -6.70 -22.98 -22.24
N LYS A 624 -7.48 -24.01 -22.57
CA LYS A 624 -8.09 -24.19 -23.89
C LYS A 624 -9.59 -24.45 -23.76
N LEU A 625 -10.37 -23.49 -24.23
CA LEU A 625 -11.85 -23.49 -24.21
C LEU A 625 -12.37 -23.41 -25.65
N ASN A 626 -13.59 -23.87 -25.92
CA ASN A 626 -14.13 -23.94 -27.27
C ASN A 626 -15.65 -23.74 -27.29
N GLY A 627 -16.14 -22.95 -28.25
CA GLY A 627 -17.57 -22.66 -28.39
C GLY A 627 -18.13 -21.97 -27.15
N GLN A 628 -19.43 -22.13 -26.90
CA GLN A 628 -20.02 -21.73 -25.63
C GLN A 628 -19.44 -22.60 -24.50
N SER A 629 -18.77 -21.97 -23.54
CA SER A 629 -18.25 -22.61 -22.32
C SER A 629 -18.52 -21.70 -21.13
N THR A 630 -18.83 -22.31 -19.98
CA THR A 630 -18.96 -21.62 -18.70
C THR A 630 -17.67 -21.80 -17.91
N VAL A 631 -17.07 -20.70 -17.46
CA VAL A 631 -16.00 -20.73 -16.46
C VAL A 631 -16.51 -20.17 -15.14
N ARG A 632 -15.94 -20.64 -14.03
CA ARG A 632 -16.32 -20.21 -12.67
C ARG A 632 -15.12 -19.64 -11.96
N LEU A 633 -15.25 -18.43 -11.41
CA LEU A 633 -14.36 -17.95 -10.35
C LEU A 633 -14.93 -18.44 -9.02
N THR A 634 -14.11 -19.06 -8.18
CA THR A 634 -14.45 -19.41 -6.79
C THR A 634 -13.44 -18.77 -5.85
N ILE A 635 -13.93 -18.11 -4.80
CA ILE A 635 -13.13 -17.56 -3.72
C ILE A 635 -12.68 -18.74 -2.86
N ASP A 636 -11.46 -19.24 -3.08
CA ASP A 636 -11.00 -20.53 -2.57
C ASP A 636 -10.32 -20.43 -1.19
N SER A 637 -10.56 -19.31 -0.50
CA SER A 637 -10.15 -19.12 0.89
C SER A 637 -11.12 -19.81 1.85
N LEU A 638 -10.66 -20.09 3.07
CA LEU A 638 -11.54 -20.57 4.14
C LEU A 638 -12.60 -19.51 4.45
N GLN A 639 -13.86 -19.90 4.66
CA GLN A 639 -14.89 -18.97 5.10
C GLN A 639 -14.63 -18.55 6.55
N ASN A 640 -14.13 -17.33 6.76
CA ASN A 640 -13.96 -16.75 8.08
C ASN A 640 -13.81 -15.22 8.00
N ASN A 641 -13.88 -14.52 9.15
CA ASN A 641 -13.74 -13.06 9.19
C ASN A 641 -12.42 -12.58 8.57
N GLY A 642 -11.33 -13.34 8.70
CA GLY A 642 -10.00 -12.96 8.25
C GLY A 642 -9.82 -12.92 6.74
N SER A 643 -10.66 -13.62 5.98
CA SER A 643 -10.72 -13.61 4.51
C SER A 643 -11.85 -12.73 3.95
N ARG A 644 -12.96 -12.61 4.71
CA ARG A 644 -14.15 -11.84 4.36
C ARG A 644 -13.83 -10.40 3.93
N GLY A 645 -14.32 -10.01 2.75
CA GLY A 645 -14.17 -8.66 2.20
C GLY A 645 -12.73 -8.25 1.88
N GLY A 646 -11.78 -9.19 1.94
CA GLY A 646 -10.35 -8.94 1.76
C GLY A 646 -9.83 -9.02 0.33
N LEU A 647 -10.72 -9.00 -0.67
CA LEU A 647 -10.42 -9.02 -2.11
C LEU A 647 -11.27 -7.98 -2.84
N SER A 648 -10.69 -7.41 -3.90
CA SER A 648 -11.39 -6.68 -4.96
C SER A 648 -10.93 -7.24 -6.32
N LEU A 649 -11.87 -7.70 -7.14
CA LEU A 649 -11.62 -8.33 -8.45
C LEU A 649 -12.10 -7.41 -9.56
N ASN A 650 -11.25 -7.06 -10.52
CA ASN A 650 -11.61 -6.20 -11.66
C ASN A 650 -11.98 -7.08 -12.88
N TYR A 651 -11.03 -7.83 -13.45
CA TYR A 651 -11.31 -8.72 -14.59
C TYR A 651 -10.34 -9.88 -14.76
N VAL A 652 -10.77 -10.88 -15.53
CA VAL A 652 -9.96 -11.99 -16.01
C VAL A 652 -9.53 -11.73 -17.46
N ALA A 653 -8.22 -11.66 -17.70
CA ALA A 653 -7.62 -11.55 -19.03
C ALA A 653 -7.06 -12.91 -19.49
N LEU A 654 -7.65 -13.49 -20.53
CA LEU A 654 -7.13 -14.66 -21.23
C LEU A 654 -6.30 -14.16 -22.42
N VAL A 655 -4.98 -14.16 -22.27
CA VAL A 655 -4.02 -13.71 -23.29
C VAL A 655 -3.38 -14.91 -24.00
N PRO A 656 -2.92 -14.79 -25.26
CA PRO A 656 -2.19 -15.85 -25.94
C PRO A 656 -1.06 -16.41 -25.06
N ALA A 657 -1.02 -17.72 -24.88
CA ALA A 657 -0.04 -18.34 -24.01
C ALA A 657 1.42 -18.11 -24.49
N ALA A 658 2.36 -18.15 -23.56
CA ALA A 658 3.80 -18.10 -23.83
C ALA A 658 4.49 -19.40 -23.38
N PRO A 659 5.62 -19.80 -24.00
CA PRO A 659 6.37 -20.99 -23.59
C PRO A 659 6.92 -20.89 -22.17
N GLN A 660 6.82 -21.98 -21.41
CA GLN A 660 7.27 -22.05 -20.03
C GLN A 660 8.65 -22.71 -19.95
N LEU A 661 9.56 -22.13 -19.17
CA LEU A 661 10.88 -22.70 -18.91
C LEU A 661 10.83 -23.62 -17.70
N TYR A 662 11.44 -24.79 -17.84
CA TYR A 662 11.67 -25.76 -16.78
C TYR A 662 13.16 -26.05 -16.65
N SER A 663 13.64 -26.38 -15.45
CA SER A 663 15.03 -26.78 -15.26
C SER A 663 15.20 -27.95 -14.28
N SER A 664 16.36 -28.60 -14.37
CA SER A 664 16.79 -29.65 -13.45
C SER A 664 18.29 -29.57 -13.17
N ALA A 665 18.71 -30.09 -12.01
CA ALA A 665 20.12 -30.25 -11.66
C ALA A 665 20.81 -31.39 -12.44
N THR A 666 20.05 -32.32 -13.01
CA THR A 666 20.57 -33.49 -13.76
C THR A 666 19.79 -33.71 -15.05
N VAL A 667 20.42 -34.27 -16.08
CA VAL A 667 19.83 -34.43 -17.43
C VAL A 667 18.53 -35.25 -17.44
N ASN A 668 18.44 -36.25 -16.53
CA ASN A 668 17.30 -37.15 -16.36
C ASN A 668 16.56 -36.91 -15.03
N GLY A 669 16.77 -35.76 -14.39
CA GLY A 669 16.12 -35.43 -13.12
C GLY A 669 14.68 -34.97 -13.29
N ASN A 670 14.02 -34.66 -12.17
CA ASN A 670 12.73 -33.96 -12.20
C ASN A 670 12.95 -32.53 -12.74
N PHE A 671 12.12 -32.10 -13.68
CA PHE A 671 12.16 -30.76 -14.26
C PHE A 671 11.04 -29.92 -13.65
N THR A 672 11.41 -28.85 -12.94
CA THR A 672 10.46 -27.95 -12.28
C THR A 672 10.40 -26.60 -12.99
N PRO A 673 9.29 -25.85 -12.90
CA PRO A 673 9.20 -24.50 -13.43
C PRO A 673 10.31 -23.57 -12.92
N GLU A 674 10.81 -22.71 -13.80
CA GLU A 674 11.61 -21.56 -13.41
C GLU A 674 10.68 -20.38 -13.08
N LEU A 675 10.63 -19.98 -11.81
CA LEU A 675 9.82 -18.84 -11.34
C LEU A 675 10.52 -17.50 -11.59
N ASN A 676 11.86 -17.50 -11.56
CA ASN A 676 12.68 -16.32 -11.83
C ASN A 676 13.06 -16.28 -13.32
N VAL A 677 12.14 -15.83 -14.18
CA VAL A 677 12.31 -15.90 -15.63
C VAL A 677 11.72 -14.69 -16.35
N LEU A 678 12.40 -14.26 -17.40
CA LEU A 678 11.89 -13.32 -18.40
C LEU A 678 11.64 -14.06 -19.71
N VAL A 679 10.38 -14.13 -20.13
CA VAL A 679 9.95 -14.72 -21.40
C VAL A 679 9.58 -13.59 -22.36
N ASP A 680 10.36 -13.45 -23.43
CA ASP A 680 10.06 -12.59 -24.56
C ASP A 680 9.58 -13.47 -25.72
N ALA A 681 8.27 -13.72 -25.74
CA ALA A 681 7.63 -14.59 -26.72
C ALA A 681 7.70 -14.01 -28.14
N GLY A 682 7.72 -12.68 -28.28
CA GLY A 682 7.81 -11.99 -29.58
C GLY A 682 9.17 -12.17 -30.24
N ASN A 683 10.25 -12.06 -29.46
CA ASN A 683 11.62 -12.29 -29.92
C ASN A 683 12.10 -13.75 -29.77
N LYS A 684 11.20 -14.67 -29.40
CA LYS A 684 11.48 -16.09 -29.10
C LYS A 684 12.70 -16.32 -28.19
N LYS A 685 12.76 -15.55 -27.10
CA LYS A 685 13.89 -15.50 -26.17
C LYS A 685 13.43 -15.72 -24.74
N ILE A 686 14.17 -16.52 -23.98
CA ILE A 686 13.97 -16.71 -22.54
C ILE A 686 15.27 -16.39 -21.81
N THR A 687 15.19 -15.62 -20.73
CA THR A 687 16.34 -15.29 -19.87
C THR A 687 16.06 -15.72 -18.44
N VAL A 688 17.01 -16.40 -17.81
CA VAL A 688 16.90 -16.99 -16.45
C VAL A 688 18.23 -16.77 -15.69
N PRO A 689 18.23 -16.58 -14.36
CA PRO A 689 19.47 -16.53 -13.60
C PRO A 689 20.25 -17.85 -13.72
N ARG A 690 21.58 -17.78 -13.68
CA ARG A 690 22.41 -18.98 -13.59
C ARG A 690 22.23 -19.60 -12.20
N ASN A 691 21.62 -20.78 -12.15
CA ASN A 691 21.47 -21.56 -10.92
C ASN A 691 22.52 -22.68 -10.84
N GLY A 692 23.58 -22.45 -10.06
CA GLY A 692 24.66 -23.42 -9.81
C GLY A 692 25.69 -23.56 -10.94
N ALA A 693 26.55 -24.59 -10.81
CA ALA A 693 27.63 -24.86 -11.76
C ALA A 693 27.12 -25.43 -13.09
N THR A 694 26.16 -26.36 -13.02
CA THR A 694 25.54 -27.06 -14.17
C THR A 694 24.04 -27.12 -13.97
N ARG A 695 23.28 -26.80 -15.02
CA ARG A 695 21.82 -26.85 -15.03
C ARG A 695 21.35 -27.31 -16.40
N TYR A 696 20.28 -28.10 -16.43
CA TYR A 696 19.64 -28.59 -17.65
C TYR A 696 18.30 -27.88 -17.81
N TYR A 697 17.94 -27.49 -19.04
CA TYR A 697 16.75 -26.72 -19.33
C TYR A 697 15.85 -27.43 -20.34
N ARG A 698 14.54 -27.24 -20.22
CA ARG A 698 13.52 -27.65 -21.20
C ARG A 698 12.52 -26.52 -21.38
N ILE A 699 12.06 -26.30 -22.60
CA ILE A 699 10.94 -25.40 -22.89
C ILE A 699 9.69 -26.27 -23.08
N GLY A 700 8.68 -26.05 -22.22
CA GLY A 700 7.37 -26.70 -22.35
C GLY A 700 6.45 -25.86 -23.22
N TRP A 701 5.81 -26.49 -24.21
CA TRP A 701 4.87 -25.82 -25.10
C TRP A 701 3.86 -26.80 -25.72
N SER A 702 2.75 -26.27 -26.22
CA SER A 702 1.65 -27.04 -26.83
C SER A 702 1.94 -27.53 -28.26
N SER A 703 2.97 -27.00 -28.91
CA SER A 703 3.50 -27.49 -30.19
C SER A 703 5.00 -27.76 -30.09
N GLN A 704 5.57 -28.47 -31.06
CA GLN A 704 7.01 -28.70 -31.13
C GLN A 704 7.77 -27.38 -31.20
N ILE A 705 8.73 -27.20 -30.28
CA ILE A 705 9.71 -26.10 -30.25
C ILE A 705 11.11 -26.70 -30.32
N THR A 706 12.04 -26.02 -30.99
CA THR A 706 13.47 -26.35 -30.92
C THR A 706 14.24 -25.21 -30.25
N ILE A 707 15.06 -25.52 -29.24
CA ILE A 707 16.05 -24.58 -28.70
C ILE A 707 17.11 -24.37 -29.78
N SER A 708 17.19 -23.16 -30.33
CA SER A 708 18.08 -22.79 -31.43
C SER A 708 19.42 -22.23 -30.95
N GLY A 709 19.50 -21.79 -29.69
CA GLY A 709 20.70 -21.21 -29.11
C GLY A 709 20.67 -21.17 -27.59
N LEU A 710 21.86 -21.24 -27.00
CA LEU A 710 22.10 -21.15 -25.56
C LEU A 710 23.37 -20.31 -25.34
N SER A 711 23.28 -19.24 -24.55
CA SER A 711 24.40 -18.35 -24.27
C SER A 711 24.36 -17.80 -22.85
N PHE A 712 25.48 -17.23 -22.39
CA PHE A 712 25.54 -16.49 -21.13
C PHE A 712 25.47 -14.99 -21.39
N SER A 713 24.75 -14.28 -20.52
CA SER A 713 24.66 -12.81 -20.51
C SER A 713 24.87 -12.32 -19.08
N GLY A 714 26.14 -12.13 -18.70
CA GLY A 714 26.54 -11.83 -17.33
C GLY A 714 26.15 -12.96 -16.38
N PRO A 715 25.36 -12.70 -15.31
CA PRO A 715 24.90 -13.74 -14.37
C PRO A 715 23.77 -14.63 -14.92
N ASN A 716 23.27 -14.37 -16.13
CA ASN A 716 22.10 -15.04 -16.69
C ASN A 716 22.45 -16.04 -17.80
N VAL A 717 21.56 -17.01 -17.98
CA VAL A 717 21.48 -17.87 -19.17
C VAL A 717 20.40 -17.32 -20.09
N VAL A 718 20.70 -17.24 -21.39
CA VAL A 718 19.78 -16.84 -22.45
C VAL A 718 19.56 -18.03 -23.37
N LEU A 719 18.29 -18.39 -23.57
CA LEU A 719 17.82 -19.39 -24.52
C LEU A 719 17.12 -18.69 -25.67
N THR A 720 17.41 -19.08 -26.91
CA THR A 720 16.59 -18.75 -28.08
C THR A 720 15.92 -20.00 -28.61
N TYR A 721 14.72 -19.85 -29.17
CA TYR A 721 13.97 -20.96 -29.72
C TYR A 721 13.32 -20.62 -31.06
N GLN A 722 12.84 -21.64 -31.78
CA GLN A 722 12.10 -21.48 -33.03
C GLN A 722 10.89 -22.40 -33.10
#